data_AF-A0A809QGD5-F1
#
_entry.id   AF-A0A809QGD5-F1
#
_cell.length_a   1.000
_cell.length_b   1.000
_cell.length_c   1.000
_cell.angle_alpha   90.00
_cell.angle_beta   90.00
_cell.angle_gamma   90.00
#
_symmetry.space_group_name_H-M   'P 1'
#
loop_
_entity.id
_entity.type
_entity.pdbx_description
1 polymer ?
#
loop_
_entity_poly.entity_id
_entity_poly.type
_entity_poly.pdbx_seq_one_letter_code
_entity_poly.pdbx_strand_id
1 'polypeptide(L)'
;MKIDHVCSSIKSAFFTASLIFFCGILLIASDTQARTTENIGSGTAFAITRNGHLVTNFHVVKGATEIVVVDKNKKTFPAQVIGTDPVNDLAILSIDQATVPLYLESNQKIRRGSEVSTLGFPNTDVQGAEAKFTNGTLTAESGLRDDIRHFQISTPIQPGNSGGPLLDSRGYAVGIIVSKLSDIVMLERQGEVGQNVNFAIKVQYLLAMIAGTRQVKDQILRAPVKTAKSREEVAEMAEDAVYLVQLKADVKNAASESTSRKTPATAQHESEPQEFRGNQQAASVPGTRLVRLGHVGPMTGAISQLGRDNENGAKMAIDDLNSLNLVIGGQVTKFELITENDGADPRMAVSAAQRLVSMRVKGVVGHLNSGTSIPASEVYFRAGIPQISPSATNPQFTRQGYNTTFRMVAHDEALAGLIAKVMTQEQGARRIAVIDDSTMYGAGIAYAFRQAAEARGASIVNVQSISNKASSFNAEVTAIKNSNPDLVFFGGMDSQAGPLLQQLAAQGVNIKFAGSDGICTTDLPRLANNTIRNDQVFCAEAGGVEAARTATLKNFRRAYKDRFGTDIQIYAPYVYDAFYALAGAMLRANSVEPAKYLGHIKNVNFNGLTGQLSFDENGDIQQPALTLYTYRNGKRDMHHVAR
;
A
#
# COMPACT_ATOMS: atom_id res chain seq x y z
N MET A 1 -15.29 25.25 67.06
CA MET A 1 -14.35 25.38 68.18
C MET A 1 -13.44 24.15 68.10
N LYS A 2 -12.21 24.26 67.56
CA LYS A 2 -10.95 24.51 68.30
C LYS A 2 -10.81 23.46 69.43
N ILE A 3 -9.77 22.61 69.49
CA ILE A 3 -8.35 22.91 69.75
C ILE A 3 -7.57 21.58 69.47
N ASP A 4 -6.65 21.55 68.51
CA ASP A 4 -5.17 21.65 68.60
C ASP A 4 -4.48 20.44 69.30
N HIS A 5 -3.66 19.60 68.63
CA HIS A 5 -2.32 19.75 68.02
C HIS A 5 -1.13 19.48 68.97
N VAL A 6 -0.21 18.60 68.49
CA VAL A 6 1.27 18.59 68.65
C VAL A 6 1.86 17.92 69.90
N CYS A 7 2.69 16.87 69.75
CA CYS A 7 4.18 16.98 69.77
C CYS A 7 4.95 15.62 69.79
N SER A 8 5.92 15.49 68.86
CA SER A 8 7.30 14.99 69.04
C SER A 8 7.64 13.53 69.46
N SER A 9 8.11 12.79 68.45
CA SER A 9 9.42 12.13 68.30
C SER A 9 10.02 11.11 69.30
N ILE A 10 10.18 9.88 68.77
CA ILE A 10 11.38 9.00 68.72
C ILE A 10 12.11 8.65 70.05
N LYS A 11 11.97 7.39 70.52
CA LYS A 11 13.02 6.34 70.50
C LYS A 11 12.59 5.07 71.25
N SER A 12 13.02 3.94 70.70
CA SER A 12 13.33 2.62 71.31
C SER A 12 12.38 1.44 71.03
N ALA A 13 12.84 0.64 70.06
CA ALA A 13 12.99 -0.82 70.05
C ALA A 13 11.82 -1.74 70.45
N PHE A 14 11.21 -2.33 69.40
CA PHE A 14 10.89 -3.76 69.22
C PHE A 14 10.67 -4.63 70.47
N PHE A 15 9.44 -5.15 70.63
CA PHE A 15 9.21 -6.59 70.85
C PHE A 15 7.77 -6.99 70.42
N THR A 16 7.76 -7.97 69.52
CA THR A 16 6.75 -8.86 68.95
C THR A 16 5.31 -8.98 69.52
N ALA A 17 4.36 -8.75 68.60
CA ALA A 17 3.26 -9.61 68.13
C ALA A 17 2.19 -10.18 69.10
N SER A 18 0.98 -9.65 68.95
CA SER A 18 -0.34 -10.24 69.24
C SER A 18 -1.37 -9.38 68.47
N LEU A 19 -2.19 -9.92 67.56
CA LEU A 19 -3.50 -10.59 67.78
C LEU A 19 -4.62 -9.72 67.14
N ILE A 20 -5.73 -10.36 66.73
CA ILE A 20 -7.13 -9.83 66.68
C ILE A 20 -7.80 -9.44 65.33
N PHE A 21 -8.76 -10.30 64.97
CA PHE A 21 -10.15 -10.09 64.48
C PHE A 21 -10.53 -9.87 62.99
N PHE A 22 -11.17 -10.91 62.44
CA PHE A 22 -12.57 -10.96 61.96
C PHE A 22 -13.23 -9.68 61.40
N CYS A 23 -13.52 -9.67 60.08
CA CYS A 23 -14.86 -9.86 59.49
C CYS A 23 -14.99 -9.12 58.14
N GLY A 24 -15.17 -9.90 57.07
CA GLY A 24 -16.01 -9.60 55.89
C GLY A 24 -15.65 -8.42 54.99
N ILE A 25 -14.86 -8.66 53.93
CA ILE A 25 -15.00 -7.96 52.65
C ILE A 25 -14.83 -8.97 51.50
N LEU A 26 -15.87 -9.04 50.68
CA LEU A 26 -15.96 -9.49 49.30
C LEU A 26 -14.59 -9.55 48.57
N LEU A 27 -14.05 -10.76 48.36
CA LEU A 27 -12.89 -10.98 47.49
C LEU A 27 -13.35 -10.88 46.03
N ILE A 28 -13.32 -9.65 45.49
CA ILE A 28 -13.18 -9.46 44.05
C ILE A 28 -11.72 -9.82 43.73
N ALA A 29 -11.51 -11.05 43.25
CA ALA A 29 -10.26 -11.38 42.59
C ALA A 29 -10.18 -10.54 41.30
N SER A 30 -9.46 -9.43 41.35
CA SER A 30 -9.05 -8.71 40.15
C SER A 30 -8.08 -9.62 39.40
N ASP A 31 -8.57 -10.17 38.31
CA ASP A 31 -7.83 -11.01 37.37
C ASP A 31 -6.77 -10.14 36.66
N THR A 32 -5.58 -9.99 37.25
CA THR A 32 -4.41 -9.40 36.59
C THR A 32 -3.84 -10.43 35.61
N GLN A 33 -4.52 -10.58 34.47
CA GLN A 33 -4.00 -11.35 33.35
C GLN A 33 -2.79 -10.62 32.75
N ALA A 34 -1.61 -11.25 32.85
CA ALA A 34 -0.38 -10.75 32.25
C ALA A 34 -0.56 -10.48 30.74
N ARG A 35 -0.24 -9.25 30.31
CA ARG A 35 -0.21 -8.83 28.90
C ARG A 35 0.93 -9.55 28.18
N THR A 36 0.62 -10.18 27.05
CA THR A 36 1.60 -10.80 26.16
C THR A 36 1.87 -9.84 25.01
N THR A 37 3.12 -9.39 24.90
CA THR A 37 3.59 -8.40 23.92
C THR A 37 4.60 -9.04 22.96
N GLU A 38 4.43 -8.92 21.64
CA GLU A 38 5.37 -9.46 20.62
C GLU A 38 6.28 -8.38 20.02
N ASN A 39 7.52 -8.75 19.65
CA ASN A 39 8.51 -7.84 19.06
C ASN A 39 8.25 -7.63 17.55
N ILE A 40 8.09 -6.39 17.11
CA ILE A 40 7.62 -6.02 15.76
C ILE A 40 8.65 -5.28 14.91
N GLY A 41 9.85 -5.00 15.44
CA GLY A 41 10.91 -4.31 14.70
C GLY A 41 12.11 -3.90 15.55
N SER A 42 13.23 -3.58 14.91
CA SER A 42 14.42 -3.09 15.58
C SER A 42 15.20 -2.03 14.79
N GLY A 43 16.02 -1.26 15.50
CA GLY A 43 16.90 -0.25 14.93
C GLY A 43 17.96 0.18 15.93
N THR A 44 18.70 1.24 15.62
CA THR A 44 19.66 1.83 16.55
C THR A 44 19.14 3.18 17.04
N ALA A 45 19.38 3.49 18.30
CA ALA A 45 19.27 4.84 18.85
C ALA A 45 20.59 5.23 19.51
N PHE A 46 20.83 6.52 19.71
CA PHE A 46 21.95 6.97 20.54
C PHE A 46 21.58 8.11 21.46
N ALA A 47 22.22 8.16 22.63
CA ALA A 47 21.97 9.16 23.66
C ALA A 47 22.54 10.53 23.27
N ILE A 48 21.74 11.57 23.53
CA ILE A 48 22.08 12.97 23.25
C ILE A 48 22.05 13.85 24.51
N THR A 49 21.54 13.34 25.64
CA THR A 49 21.62 14.00 26.95
C THR A 49 22.05 13.02 28.04
N ARG A 50 22.36 13.51 29.24
CA ARG A 50 22.60 12.64 30.42
C ARG A 50 21.32 12.12 31.08
N ASN A 51 20.17 12.70 30.76
CA ASN A 51 18.89 12.42 31.40
C ASN A 51 18.01 11.48 30.56
N GLY A 52 18.61 10.57 29.79
CA GLY A 52 17.84 9.52 29.11
C GLY A 52 17.15 9.93 27.82
N HIS A 53 17.60 11.00 27.14
CA HIS A 53 17.09 11.32 25.81
C HIS A 53 17.96 10.70 24.71
N LEU A 54 17.32 9.93 23.84
CA LEU A 54 17.93 9.23 22.72
C LEU A 54 17.35 9.74 21.41
N VAL A 55 18.11 9.67 20.33
CA VAL A 55 17.63 9.92 18.97
C VAL A 55 17.67 8.64 18.14
N THR A 56 16.69 8.48 17.27
CA THR A 56 16.64 7.45 16.23
C THR A 56 15.91 8.01 15.00
N ASN A 57 15.67 7.20 13.98
CA ASN A 57 14.82 7.60 12.88
C ASN A 57 13.33 7.47 13.20
N PHE A 58 12.49 8.33 12.63
CA PHE A 58 11.03 8.23 12.79
C PHE A 58 10.51 6.89 12.27
N HIS A 59 11.02 6.40 11.15
CA HIS A 59 10.62 5.11 10.60
C HIS A 59 10.95 3.92 11.50
N VAL A 60 11.91 4.05 12.43
CA VAL A 60 12.25 2.99 13.40
C VAL A 60 11.17 2.86 14.47
N VAL A 61 10.52 3.95 14.88
CA VAL A 61 9.57 3.95 16.00
C VAL A 61 8.10 4.06 15.56
N LYS A 62 7.86 4.28 14.26
CA LYS A 62 6.53 4.49 13.69
C LYS A 62 5.63 3.27 13.91
N GLY A 63 4.49 3.49 14.56
CA GLY A 63 3.47 2.46 14.78
C GLY A 63 3.74 1.51 15.94
N ALA A 64 4.79 1.74 16.73
CA ALA A 64 5.07 0.97 17.93
C ALA A 64 4.14 1.37 19.08
N THR A 65 3.52 0.38 19.72
CA THR A 65 2.67 0.57 20.91
C THR A 65 3.47 0.52 22.20
N GLU A 66 4.60 -0.18 22.21
CA GLU A 66 5.61 -0.17 23.25
C GLU A 66 6.99 -0.10 22.58
N ILE A 67 7.90 0.69 23.13
CA ILE A 67 9.28 0.79 22.66
C ILE A 67 10.16 0.43 23.84
N VAL A 68 11.11 -0.45 23.60
CA VAL A 68 12.15 -0.85 24.55
C VAL A 68 13.49 -0.56 23.93
N VAL A 69 14.42 -0.01 24.68
CA VAL A 69 15.82 0.15 24.25
C VAL A 69 16.71 -0.74 25.10
N VAL A 70 17.78 -1.26 24.51
CA VAL A 70 18.71 -2.20 25.15
C VAL A 70 20.11 -1.61 25.12
N ASP A 71 20.76 -1.51 26.28
CA ASP A 71 22.14 -1.00 26.40
C ASP A 71 23.20 -2.09 26.13
N LYS A 72 24.48 -1.68 26.15
CA LYS A 72 25.63 -2.59 25.96
C LYS A 72 25.71 -3.74 26.97
N ASN A 73 25.15 -3.57 28.16
CA ASN A 73 25.09 -4.59 29.20
C ASN A 73 23.85 -5.48 29.07
N LYS A 74 23.10 -5.35 27.97
CA LYS A 74 21.83 -6.04 27.68
C LYS A 74 20.70 -5.67 28.64
N LYS A 75 20.82 -4.55 29.37
CA LYS A 75 19.74 -4.04 30.22
C LYS A 75 18.70 -3.35 29.35
N THR A 76 17.43 -3.64 29.62
CA THR A 76 16.29 -3.14 28.86
C THR A 76 15.62 -1.97 29.59
N PHE A 77 15.21 -0.96 28.83
CA PHE A 77 14.53 0.23 29.34
C PHE A 77 13.33 0.54 28.46
N PRO A 78 12.12 0.68 29.02
CA PRO A 78 10.99 1.23 28.28
C PRO A 78 11.30 2.65 27.82
N ALA A 79 10.91 2.99 26.60
CA ALA A 79 11.13 4.28 25.99
C ALA A 79 9.83 4.89 25.50
N GLN A 80 9.70 6.21 25.64
CA GLN A 80 8.56 6.98 25.13
C GLN A 80 9.00 7.91 24.01
N VAL A 81 8.19 8.02 22.96
CA VAL A 81 8.41 9.02 21.92
C VAL A 81 7.98 10.38 22.46
N ILE A 82 8.93 11.31 22.58
CA ILE A 82 8.68 12.68 23.08
C ILE A 82 8.73 13.75 21.99
N GLY A 83 9.14 13.37 20.78
CA GLY A 83 9.11 14.23 19.60
C GLY A 83 9.37 13.45 18.32
N THR A 84 8.74 13.86 17.22
CA THR A 84 8.93 13.28 15.89
C THR A 84 9.01 14.35 14.82
N ASP A 85 9.87 14.16 13.84
CA ASP A 85 9.91 14.90 12.59
C ASP A 85 9.80 13.89 11.43
N PRO A 86 8.58 13.60 10.94
CA PRO A 86 8.37 12.68 9.85
C PRO A 86 8.97 13.14 8.51
N VAL A 87 9.23 14.45 8.34
CA VAL A 87 9.74 15.02 7.07
C VAL A 87 11.25 14.78 6.95
N ASN A 88 11.97 14.90 8.06
CA ASN A 88 13.42 14.63 8.14
C ASN A 88 13.74 13.25 8.70
N ASP A 89 12.73 12.41 8.94
CA ASP A 89 12.85 11.04 9.45
C ASP A 89 13.61 10.95 10.79
N LEU A 90 13.25 11.79 11.76
CA LEU A 90 13.85 11.82 13.10
C LEU A 90 12.81 11.58 14.19
N ALA A 91 13.21 10.88 15.26
CA ALA A 91 12.44 10.73 16.47
C ALA A 91 13.33 10.87 17.71
N ILE A 92 12.79 11.50 18.76
CA ILE A 92 13.44 11.57 20.06
C ILE A 92 12.67 10.67 21.03
N LEU A 93 13.42 9.80 21.68
CA LEU A 93 12.96 8.90 22.72
C LEU A 93 13.41 9.40 24.09
N SER A 94 12.61 9.11 25.12
CA SER A 94 12.94 9.34 26.52
C SER A 94 12.89 8.02 27.29
N ILE A 95 13.92 7.76 28.10
CA ILE A 95 14.01 6.65 29.04
C ILE A 95 14.27 7.17 30.45
N ASP A 96 13.76 6.45 31.46
CA ASP A 96 13.96 6.79 32.87
C ASP A 96 15.28 6.18 33.41
N GLN A 97 16.39 6.60 32.81
CA GLN A 97 17.74 6.17 33.18
C GLN A 97 18.76 7.23 32.76
N ALA A 98 19.77 7.45 33.61
CA ALA A 98 20.90 8.29 33.25
C ALA A 98 21.74 7.63 32.13
N THR A 99 22.10 8.41 31.12
CA THR A 99 22.77 7.96 29.90
C THR A 99 24.12 8.64 29.71
N VAL A 100 25.00 8.04 28.91
CA VAL A 100 26.24 8.65 28.44
C VAL A 100 26.00 9.18 27.03
N PRO A 101 25.86 10.50 26.82
CA PRO A 101 25.53 11.04 25.51
C PRO A 101 26.74 11.23 24.61
N LEU A 102 26.49 11.17 23.30
CA LEU A 102 27.38 11.69 22.28
C LEU A 102 27.22 13.21 22.16
N TYR A 103 28.33 13.88 21.85
CA TYR A 103 28.30 15.29 21.50
C TYR A 103 27.84 15.47 20.05
N LEU A 104 26.94 16.43 19.81
CA LEU A 104 26.46 16.78 18.48
C LEU A 104 27.34 17.88 17.88
N GLU A 105 27.82 17.70 16.65
CA GLU A 105 28.66 18.70 15.97
C GLU A 105 27.82 19.84 15.37
N SER A 106 27.80 20.99 16.03
CA SER A 106 26.93 22.12 15.66
C SER A 106 27.54 23.11 14.64
N ASN A 107 28.84 23.05 14.36
CA ASN A 107 29.56 24.10 13.63
C ASN A 107 29.95 23.70 12.19
N GLN A 108 29.36 22.63 11.65
CA GLN A 108 29.53 22.15 10.26
C GLN A 108 30.98 22.13 9.76
N LYS A 109 31.91 21.62 10.56
CA LYS A 109 33.32 21.50 10.15
C LYS A 109 33.63 20.27 9.30
N ILE A 110 32.67 19.36 9.14
CA ILE A 110 32.89 18.15 8.35
C ILE A 110 32.74 18.44 6.86
N ARG A 111 33.69 17.99 6.05
CA ARG A 111 33.70 18.20 4.60
C ARG A 111 33.91 16.88 3.87
N ARG A 112 33.73 16.92 2.56
CA ARG A 112 34.08 15.78 1.70
C ARG A 112 35.50 15.28 2.00
N GLY A 113 35.65 13.97 2.14
CA GLY A 113 36.92 13.31 2.45
C GLY A 113 37.20 13.16 3.95
N SER A 114 36.40 13.78 4.84
CA SER A 114 36.53 13.53 6.27
C SER A 114 36.26 12.06 6.60
N GLU A 115 37.04 11.51 7.52
CA GLU A 115 36.79 10.17 8.07
C GLU A 115 35.53 10.18 8.92
N VAL A 116 34.72 9.13 8.74
CA VAL A 116 33.50 8.93 9.52
C VAL A 116 33.37 7.48 9.95
N SER A 117 32.66 7.26 11.04
CA SER A 117 32.33 5.92 11.53
C SER A 117 30.90 5.86 12.02
N THR A 118 30.37 4.66 12.17
CA THR A 118 29.08 4.43 12.80
C THR A 118 29.13 3.18 13.66
N LEU A 119 28.30 3.17 14.69
CA LEU A 119 28.09 2.04 15.56
C LEU A 119 26.58 1.76 15.60
N GLY A 120 26.19 0.52 15.36
CA GLY A 120 24.77 0.15 15.37
C GLY A 120 24.55 -1.34 15.51
N PHE A 121 23.29 -1.74 15.43
CA PHE A 121 22.86 -3.12 15.65
C PHE A 121 22.30 -3.72 14.35
N PRO A 122 23.15 -4.00 13.35
CA PRO A 122 22.69 -4.52 12.08
C PRO A 122 22.18 -5.95 12.24
N ASN A 123 21.00 -6.23 11.68
CA ASN A 123 20.43 -7.56 11.54
C ASN A 123 20.58 -8.43 12.81
N THR A 124 20.12 -7.95 13.96
CA THR A 124 20.33 -8.60 15.27
C THR A 124 19.82 -10.03 15.34
N ASP A 125 18.81 -10.38 14.54
CA ASP A 125 18.28 -11.74 14.39
C ASP A 125 19.28 -12.73 13.76
N VAL A 126 20.29 -12.21 13.04
CA VAL A 126 21.30 -13.02 12.30
C VAL A 126 22.70 -12.82 12.87
N GLN A 127 23.06 -11.59 13.23
CA GLN A 127 24.42 -11.23 13.68
C GLN A 127 24.52 -11.05 15.21
N GLY A 128 23.45 -11.32 15.95
CA GLY A 128 23.38 -11.11 17.40
C GLY A 128 23.23 -9.65 17.81
N ALA A 129 22.95 -9.41 19.09
CA ALA A 129 22.64 -8.09 19.65
C ALA A 129 23.87 -7.28 20.11
N GLU A 130 25.08 -7.69 19.76
CA GLU A 130 26.29 -6.90 19.97
C GLU A 130 26.33 -5.70 19.00
N ALA A 131 26.88 -4.55 19.40
CA ALA A 131 27.01 -3.40 18.52
C ALA A 131 28.17 -3.59 17.53
N LYS A 132 28.00 -3.21 16.26
CA LYS A 132 29.02 -3.36 15.21
C LYS A 132 29.54 -2.00 14.79
N PHE A 133 30.84 -1.80 14.93
CA PHE A 133 31.54 -0.59 14.52
C PHE A 133 31.98 -0.70 13.07
N THR A 134 31.61 0.28 12.24
CA THR A 134 32.04 0.35 10.84
C THR A 134 32.57 1.75 10.52
N ASN A 135 33.60 1.82 9.68
CA ASN A 135 34.26 3.06 9.30
C ASN A 135 34.20 3.30 7.79
N GLY A 136 34.37 4.56 7.39
CA GLY A 136 34.37 5.02 6.03
C GLY A 136 34.74 6.50 5.92
N THR A 137 34.31 7.14 4.85
CA THR A 137 34.56 8.54 4.54
C THR A 137 33.27 9.22 4.09
N LEU A 138 33.19 10.53 4.31
CA LEU A 138 32.13 11.35 3.76
C LEU A 138 32.44 11.62 2.27
N THR A 139 31.71 10.95 1.38
CA THR A 139 31.95 11.00 -0.07
C THR A 139 31.28 12.20 -0.72
N ALA A 140 30.17 12.71 -0.17
CA ALA A 140 29.55 13.95 -0.62
C ALA A 140 28.83 14.68 0.53
N GLU A 141 28.84 16.02 0.45
CA GLU A 141 28.11 16.89 1.38
C GLU A 141 26.61 16.96 1.07
N SER A 142 26.16 16.29 0.02
CA SER A 142 24.75 16.14 -0.38
C SER A 142 24.42 14.65 -0.56
N GLY A 143 23.16 14.30 -0.38
CA GLY A 143 22.64 12.95 -0.61
C GLY A 143 22.24 12.69 -2.06
N LEU A 144 21.43 11.66 -2.26
CA LEU A 144 20.88 11.31 -3.57
C LEU A 144 20.24 12.53 -4.26
N ARG A 145 20.60 12.77 -5.53
CA ARG A 145 20.09 13.90 -6.33
C ARG A 145 20.31 15.26 -5.64
N ASP A 146 21.47 15.42 -5.01
CA ASP A 146 21.89 16.64 -4.32
C ASP A 146 21.00 17.06 -3.14
N ASP A 147 20.33 16.11 -2.49
CA ASP A 147 19.56 16.40 -1.27
C ASP A 147 20.47 16.94 -0.17
N ILE A 148 20.39 18.25 0.08
CA ILE A 148 21.21 18.97 1.06
C ILE A 148 20.99 18.50 2.49
N ARG A 149 19.93 17.71 2.76
CA ARG A 149 19.60 17.19 4.09
C ARG A 149 20.48 16.02 4.51
N HIS A 150 21.13 15.37 3.55
CA HIS A 150 21.88 14.14 3.75
C HIS A 150 23.36 14.30 3.42
N PHE A 151 24.21 13.53 4.08
CA PHE A 151 25.57 13.22 3.62
C PHE A 151 25.55 11.90 2.85
N GLN A 152 26.37 11.80 1.80
CA GLN A 152 26.75 10.51 1.22
C GLN A 152 28.03 10.03 1.90
N ILE A 153 28.05 8.75 2.29
CA ILE A 153 29.17 8.13 3.00
C ILE A 153 29.52 6.76 2.41
N SER A 154 30.78 6.37 2.57
CA SER A 154 31.27 5.05 2.15
C SER A 154 31.12 3.96 3.21
N THR A 155 30.82 4.34 4.45
CA THR A 155 30.71 3.41 5.58
C THR A 155 29.74 2.26 5.30
N PRO A 156 30.17 0.99 5.38
CA PRO A 156 29.27 -0.15 5.19
C PRO A 156 28.16 -0.14 6.23
N ILE A 157 26.90 -0.10 5.78
CA ILE A 157 25.73 -0.17 6.65
C ILE A 157 24.72 -1.21 6.17
N GLN A 158 24.00 -1.79 7.12
CA GLN A 158 22.97 -2.81 6.89
C GLN A 158 21.69 -2.43 7.65
N PRO A 159 20.53 -3.05 7.33
CA PRO A 159 19.31 -2.87 8.12
C PRO A 159 19.58 -3.12 9.61
N GLY A 160 19.07 -2.23 10.46
CA GLY A 160 19.37 -2.21 11.90
C GLY A 160 20.36 -1.10 12.30
N ASN A 161 21.20 -0.60 11.38
CA ASN A 161 22.04 0.59 11.63
C ASN A 161 21.25 1.90 11.58
N SER A 162 20.05 1.91 10.98
CA SER A 162 19.18 3.10 10.92
C SER A 162 18.95 3.68 12.32
N GLY A 163 19.11 4.99 12.43
CA GLY A 163 19.01 5.74 13.68
C GLY A 163 20.29 5.76 14.51
N GLY A 164 21.34 5.01 14.10
CA GLY A 164 22.66 5.07 14.70
C GLY A 164 23.43 6.35 14.36
N PRO A 165 24.44 6.72 15.15
CA PRO A 165 25.21 7.93 14.94
C PRO A 165 26.18 7.77 13.77
N LEU A 166 26.28 8.79 12.92
CA LEU A 166 27.46 9.00 12.07
C LEU A 166 28.42 9.90 12.83
N LEU A 167 29.60 9.39 13.14
CA LEU A 167 30.63 10.00 13.97
C LEU A 167 31.79 10.51 13.12
N ASP A 168 32.34 11.67 13.46
CA ASP A 168 33.62 12.11 12.92
C ASP A 168 34.82 11.52 13.68
N SER A 169 36.05 11.86 13.27
CA SER A 169 37.28 11.38 13.90
C SER A 169 37.47 11.80 15.36
N ARG A 170 36.65 12.74 15.87
CA ARG A 170 36.68 13.20 17.26
C ARG A 170 35.67 12.45 18.13
N GLY A 171 34.82 11.63 17.52
CA GLY A 171 33.70 10.94 18.17
C GLY A 171 32.44 11.79 18.29
N TYR A 172 32.33 12.88 17.53
CA TYR A 172 31.14 13.73 17.55
C TYR A 172 30.14 13.28 16.48
N ALA A 173 28.86 13.23 16.85
CA ALA A 173 27.79 12.90 15.93
C ALA A 173 27.58 14.07 14.95
N VAL A 174 27.90 13.80 13.70
CA VAL A 174 27.72 14.71 12.55
C VAL A 174 26.48 14.37 11.74
N GLY A 175 25.93 13.17 11.93
CA GLY A 175 24.69 12.75 11.28
C GLY A 175 24.05 11.52 11.93
N ILE A 176 22.92 11.11 11.36
CA ILE A 176 22.11 9.96 11.78
C ILE A 176 21.99 9.03 10.58
N ILE A 177 22.44 7.79 10.72
CA ILE A 177 22.48 6.82 9.61
C ILE A 177 21.07 6.56 9.09
N VAL A 178 20.94 6.57 7.76
CA VAL A 178 19.76 6.11 7.03
C VAL A 178 20.20 4.95 6.15
N SER A 179 19.53 3.81 6.26
CA SER A 179 19.93 2.61 5.51
C SER A 179 19.92 2.82 3.98
N LYS A 180 20.93 2.21 3.35
CA LYS A 180 21.57 2.38 2.02
C LYS A 180 20.69 2.46 0.75
N LEU A 181 21.31 3.02 -0.31
CA LEU A 181 20.85 3.26 -1.68
C LEU A 181 21.06 2.12 -2.71
N SER A 182 22.03 1.22 -2.56
CA SER A 182 22.53 0.43 -3.68
C SER A 182 22.38 -1.09 -3.51
N ASP A 183 21.20 -1.57 -3.86
CA ASP A 183 21.08 -2.73 -4.76
C ASP A 183 20.28 -2.35 -6.04
N ILE A 184 19.41 -1.33 -5.97
CA ILE A 184 18.45 -0.97 -7.04
C ILE A 184 18.99 0.07 -8.05
N VAL A 185 19.85 1.01 -7.66
CA VAL A 185 20.21 2.14 -8.54
C VAL A 185 21.43 1.87 -9.44
N MET A 186 22.27 0.89 -9.10
CA MET A 186 23.54 0.65 -9.82
C MET A 186 23.47 -0.52 -10.82
N LEU A 187 22.46 -1.38 -10.72
CA LEU A 187 22.18 -2.44 -11.70
C LEU A 187 21.54 -1.91 -12.99
N GLU A 188 20.93 -0.72 -12.98
CA GLU A 188 20.24 -0.13 -14.15
C GLU A 188 21.17 0.50 -15.21
N ARG A 189 22.46 0.73 -14.94
CA ARG A 189 23.33 1.46 -15.90
C ARG A 189 24.67 0.85 -16.27
N GLN A 190 25.30 -0.03 -15.46
CA GLN A 190 26.58 -0.67 -15.80
C GLN A 190 26.77 -2.12 -15.31
N GLY A 191 25.80 -2.73 -14.62
CA GLY A 191 25.93 -4.12 -14.16
C GLY A 191 26.85 -4.32 -12.93
N GLU A 192 27.30 -3.25 -12.27
CA GLU A 192 28.06 -3.32 -11.02
C GLU A 192 27.37 -2.54 -9.90
N VAL A 193 27.23 -3.15 -8.72
CA VAL A 193 26.72 -2.49 -7.52
C VAL A 193 27.77 -1.50 -7.04
N GLY A 194 27.44 -0.20 -7.05
CA GLY A 194 28.24 0.82 -6.37
C GLY A 194 28.40 0.45 -4.89
N GLN A 195 29.51 -0.21 -4.58
CA GLN A 195 29.89 -0.56 -3.22
C GLN A 195 30.15 0.75 -2.47
N ASN A 196 29.85 0.76 -1.17
CA ASN A 196 30.17 1.91 -0.32
C ASN A 196 29.48 3.23 -0.75
N VAL A 197 28.19 3.18 -1.09
CA VAL A 197 27.34 4.37 -1.30
C VAL A 197 26.16 4.33 -0.35
N ASN A 198 26.24 5.07 0.76
CA ASN A 198 25.29 5.07 1.87
C ASN A 198 24.95 6.51 2.29
N PHE A 199 23.96 6.70 3.17
CA PHE A 199 23.52 8.05 3.55
C PHE A 199 23.33 8.24 5.05
N ALA A 200 23.44 9.49 5.50
CA ALA A 200 23.10 9.91 6.85
C ALA A 200 22.40 11.28 6.83
N ILE A 201 21.34 11.45 7.60
CA ILE A 201 20.72 12.76 7.84
C ILE A 201 21.70 13.62 8.61
N LYS A 202 21.93 14.86 8.17
CA LYS A 202 22.89 15.73 8.83
C LYS A 202 22.37 16.18 10.20
N VAL A 203 23.25 16.29 11.19
CA VAL A 203 22.87 16.58 12.58
C VAL A 203 22.18 17.94 12.76
N GLN A 204 22.32 18.92 11.86
CA GLN A 204 21.61 20.19 12.00
C GLN A 204 20.08 20.06 11.97
N TYR A 205 19.54 19.05 11.28
CA TYR A 205 18.09 18.81 11.28
C TYR A 205 17.63 18.29 12.64
N LEU A 206 18.47 17.49 13.31
CA LEU A 206 18.25 17.10 14.70
C LEU A 206 18.38 18.29 15.66
N LEU A 207 19.38 19.16 15.47
CA LEU A 207 19.53 20.36 16.32
C LEU A 207 18.31 21.30 16.20
N ALA A 208 17.76 21.45 15.00
CA ALA A 208 16.53 22.21 14.77
C ALA A 208 15.33 21.57 15.50
N MET A 209 15.19 20.24 15.42
CA MET A 209 14.15 19.49 16.15
C MET A 209 14.31 19.62 17.68
N ILE A 210 15.53 19.53 18.18
CA ILE A 210 15.83 19.69 19.61
C ILE A 210 15.46 21.09 20.10
N ALA A 211 15.75 22.14 19.33
CA ALA A 211 15.39 23.51 19.69
C ALA A 211 13.86 23.69 19.90
N GLY A 212 13.06 22.93 19.15
CA GLY A 212 11.60 22.87 19.29
C GLY A 212 11.10 21.98 20.45
N THR A 213 11.96 21.15 21.04
CA THR A 213 11.58 20.15 22.06
C THR A 213 11.98 20.64 23.46
N ARG A 214 11.02 21.22 24.21
CA ARG A 214 11.25 21.86 25.53
C ARG A 214 11.99 20.96 26.53
N GLN A 215 11.73 19.66 26.49
CA GLN A 215 12.32 18.68 27.41
C GLN A 215 13.82 18.43 27.14
N VAL A 216 14.33 18.76 25.95
CA VAL A 216 15.70 18.40 25.51
C VAL A 216 16.58 19.62 25.25
N LYS A 217 16.01 20.75 24.78
CA LYS A 217 16.75 21.91 24.27
C LYS A 217 17.85 22.44 25.19
N ASP A 218 17.63 22.45 26.51
CA ASP A 218 18.55 23.03 27.50
C ASP A 218 19.50 21.98 28.12
N GLN A 219 19.43 20.73 27.64
CA GLN A 219 20.14 19.58 28.21
C GLN A 219 21.24 19.01 27.29
N ILE A 220 21.38 19.54 26.08
CA ILE A 220 22.44 19.12 25.14
C ILE A 220 23.79 19.63 25.63
N LEU A 221 24.76 18.72 25.70
CA LEU A 221 26.11 19.07 26.10
C LEU A 221 26.85 19.78 24.95
N ARG A 222 27.59 20.84 25.29
CA ARG A 222 28.51 21.46 24.33
C ARG A 222 29.74 20.57 24.16
N ALA A 223 30.15 20.38 22.91
CA ALA A 223 31.33 19.62 22.56
C ALA A 223 32.58 20.18 23.28
N PRO A 224 33.34 19.35 24.04
CA PRO A 224 34.57 19.78 24.67
C PRO A 224 35.67 20.07 23.63
N VAL A 225 36.75 20.73 24.06
CA VAL A 225 37.92 20.95 23.19
C VAL A 225 38.72 19.65 23.00
N LYS A 226 38.63 18.72 23.97
CA LYS A 226 39.34 17.44 23.96
C LYS A 226 38.58 16.43 23.10
N THR A 227 39.29 15.83 22.16
CA THR A 227 38.76 14.91 21.14
C THR A 227 39.27 13.50 21.39
N ALA A 228 38.57 12.49 20.85
CA ALA A 228 39.12 11.15 20.77
C ALA A 228 40.52 11.16 20.10
N LYS A 229 41.42 10.30 20.58
CA LYS A 229 42.81 10.20 20.12
C LYS A 229 43.02 9.08 19.12
N SER A 230 42.10 8.11 19.06
CA SER A 230 42.13 7.00 18.12
C SER A 230 40.72 6.53 17.75
N ARG A 231 40.62 5.64 16.75
CA ARG A 231 39.32 5.09 16.30
C ARG A 231 38.71 4.13 17.33
N GLU A 232 39.57 3.45 18.09
CA GLU A 232 39.17 2.59 19.20
C GLU A 232 38.48 3.41 20.29
N GLU A 233 39.03 4.57 20.64
CA GLU A 233 38.40 5.49 21.60
C GLU A 233 37.05 6.02 21.07
N VAL A 234 36.92 6.26 19.76
CA VAL A 234 35.62 6.61 19.13
C VAL A 234 34.61 5.47 19.26
N ALA A 235 35.03 4.22 19.04
CA ALA A 235 34.17 3.05 19.18
C ALA A 235 33.70 2.85 20.63
N GLU A 236 34.62 2.97 21.61
CA GLU A 236 34.31 2.87 23.04
C GLU A 236 33.33 3.98 23.48
N MET A 237 33.58 5.23 23.06
CA MET A 237 32.67 6.35 23.32
C MET A 237 31.27 6.12 22.74
N ALA A 238 31.19 5.52 21.55
CA ALA A 238 29.94 5.22 20.89
C ALA A 238 29.18 4.07 21.58
N GLU A 239 29.88 3.04 22.04
CA GLU A 239 29.30 1.84 22.65
C GLU A 239 28.53 2.15 23.93
N ASP A 240 29.01 3.11 24.73
CA ASP A 240 28.31 3.60 25.92
C ASP A 240 27.03 4.39 25.60
N ALA A 241 26.93 4.90 24.38
CA ALA A 241 25.90 5.84 23.98
C ALA A 241 24.86 5.25 23.02
N VAL A 242 25.12 4.12 22.36
CA VAL A 242 24.18 3.46 21.45
C VAL A 242 23.31 2.44 22.15
N TYR A 243 22.07 2.34 21.68
CA TYR A 243 21.06 1.44 22.19
C TYR A 243 20.39 0.70 21.03
N LEU A 244 20.14 -0.59 21.21
CA LEU A 244 19.28 -1.35 20.32
C LEU A 244 17.84 -0.97 20.63
N VAL A 245 17.11 -0.46 19.64
CA VAL A 245 15.66 -0.23 19.74
C VAL A 245 14.94 -1.52 19.40
N GLN A 246 13.99 -1.93 20.24
CA GLN A 246 13.06 -3.04 20.04
C GLN A 246 11.64 -2.52 20.22
N LEU A 247 10.74 -2.92 19.33
CA LEU A 247 9.35 -2.43 19.33
C LEU A 247 8.43 -3.57 19.75
N LYS A 248 7.44 -3.33 20.60
CA LYS A 248 6.51 -4.36 21.11
C LYS A 248 5.04 -3.99 20.95
N ALA A 249 4.14 -4.99 20.83
CA ALA A 249 2.68 -4.79 20.76
C ALA A 249 1.81 -5.86 21.46
N ASP A 250 0.69 -5.43 22.07
CA ASP A 250 -0.25 -6.24 22.90
C ASP A 250 -1.21 -7.12 22.08
N VAL A 251 -1.45 -8.35 22.57
CA VAL A 251 -2.18 -9.41 21.84
C VAL A 251 -3.69 -9.56 22.18
N LYS A 252 -4.26 -8.85 23.18
CA LYS A 252 -5.68 -9.05 23.59
C LYS A 252 -6.66 -7.97 23.13
N ASN A 253 -7.21 -8.16 21.93
CA ASN A 253 -8.57 -7.74 21.52
C ASN A 253 -9.08 -8.57 20.32
N ALA A 254 -8.68 -9.84 20.26
CA ALA A 254 -8.94 -10.72 19.12
C ALA A 254 -9.33 -12.14 19.57
N ALA A 255 -10.31 -12.29 20.47
CA ALA A 255 -11.02 -13.56 20.68
C ALA A 255 -12.22 -13.39 21.64
N SER A 256 -13.39 -13.06 21.10
CA SER A 256 -14.67 -13.49 21.67
C SER A 256 -15.56 -14.00 20.54
N GLU A 257 -15.34 -15.23 20.12
CA GLU A 257 -16.37 -16.14 19.61
C GLU A 257 -15.70 -17.48 19.25
N SER A 258 -15.62 -18.35 20.25
CA SER A 258 -15.45 -19.78 20.05
C SER A 258 -15.87 -20.46 21.34
N THR A 259 -17.02 -21.13 21.32
CA THR A 259 -17.16 -22.52 21.80
C THR A 259 -18.63 -22.99 21.78
N SER A 260 -18.91 -23.98 20.93
CA SER A 260 -20.00 -24.99 21.00
C SER A 260 -20.18 -25.54 19.58
N ARG A 261 -20.05 -26.81 19.22
CA ARG A 261 -20.07 -28.10 19.94
C ARG A 261 -19.40 -29.17 19.05
N LYS A 262 -18.68 -30.08 19.73
CA LYS A 262 -18.63 -31.56 19.60
C LYS A 262 -19.02 -32.23 18.27
N THR A 263 -18.07 -33.02 17.79
CA THR A 263 -18.19 -34.19 16.89
C THR A 263 -19.16 -35.25 17.44
N PRO A 264 -19.71 -36.14 16.59
CA PRO A 264 -19.03 -37.44 16.43
C PRO A 264 -19.10 -38.09 15.03
N ALA A 265 -18.17 -39.05 14.87
CA ALA A 265 -18.26 -40.28 14.08
C ALA A 265 -18.07 -40.22 12.55
N THR A 266 -16.86 -40.60 12.15
CA THR A 266 -16.50 -41.29 10.90
C THR A 266 -17.01 -42.74 10.90
N ALA A 267 -17.37 -43.25 9.72
CA ALA A 267 -17.36 -44.69 9.41
C ALA A 267 -16.22 -44.93 8.40
N GLN A 268 -15.19 -45.68 8.80
CA GLN A 268 -14.89 -47.07 8.38
C GLN A 268 -14.12 -47.12 7.06
N HIS A 269 -13.04 -47.88 6.86
CA HIS A 269 -12.35 -48.95 7.59
C HIS A 269 -10.84 -48.79 7.26
N GLU A 270 -9.90 -49.16 8.14
CA GLU A 270 -9.25 -50.47 8.08
C GLU A 270 -8.56 -50.78 9.43
N SER A 271 -8.52 -52.06 9.76
CA SER A 271 -8.28 -52.65 11.09
C SER A 271 -6.85 -52.50 11.65
N GLU A 272 -6.80 -52.09 12.92
CA GLU A 272 -5.74 -52.10 13.94
C GLU A 272 -5.28 -53.52 14.40
N PRO A 273 -4.36 -53.71 15.40
CA PRO A 273 -3.28 -52.84 15.95
C PRO A 273 -1.97 -53.60 16.37
N GLN A 274 -0.86 -52.87 16.62
CA GLN A 274 -0.24 -52.70 17.96
C GLN A 274 1.11 -51.93 17.97
N GLU A 275 1.29 -51.13 19.03
CA GLU A 275 2.31 -50.10 19.31
C GLU A 275 3.74 -50.61 19.61
N PHE A 276 4.76 -49.75 19.38
CA PHE A 276 5.72 -49.30 20.42
C PHE A 276 6.42 -47.98 20.03
N ARG A 277 6.83 -47.23 21.06
CA ARG A 277 7.12 -45.77 21.15
C ARG A 277 8.40 -45.23 20.47
N GLY A 278 8.36 -43.93 20.13
CA GLY A 278 9.36 -42.92 20.53
C GLY A 278 10.25 -42.29 19.45
N ASN A 279 9.96 -41.04 19.05
CA ASN A 279 10.83 -39.87 19.30
C ASN A 279 10.20 -38.55 18.81
N GLN A 280 10.34 -37.51 19.63
CA GLN A 280 9.91 -36.15 19.36
C GLN A 280 10.87 -35.44 18.41
N GLN A 281 10.33 -34.77 17.39
CA GLN A 281 10.96 -33.61 16.76
C GLN A 281 9.85 -32.63 16.36
N ALA A 282 9.72 -31.54 17.11
CA ALA A 282 8.72 -30.51 16.90
C ALA A 282 9.19 -29.54 15.80
N ALA A 283 8.36 -29.36 14.77
CA ALA A 283 8.54 -28.36 13.72
C ALA A 283 8.25 -26.94 14.28
N SER A 284 9.06 -25.96 13.87
CA SER A 284 9.03 -24.56 14.32
C SER A 284 7.90 -23.72 13.70
N VAL A 285 7.43 -22.70 14.44
CA VAL A 285 6.41 -21.72 14.00
C VAL A 285 7.07 -20.63 13.12
N PRO A 286 6.53 -20.28 11.92
CA PRO A 286 7.13 -19.28 11.01
C PRO A 286 6.89 -17.81 11.45
N GLY A 287 7.90 -16.92 11.34
CA GLY A 287 7.80 -15.48 11.71
C GLY A 287 7.02 -14.60 10.70
N THR A 288 6.60 -13.37 11.06
CA THR A 288 5.74 -12.50 10.21
C THR A 288 6.52 -11.42 9.44
N ARG A 289 6.22 -11.20 8.15
CA ARG A 289 6.81 -10.20 7.22
C ARG A 289 5.74 -9.27 6.65
N LEU A 290 5.98 -7.95 6.67
CA LEU A 290 5.10 -6.96 6.04
C LEU A 290 5.43 -6.80 4.54
N VAL A 291 4.40 -6.76 3.69
CA VAL A 291 4.49 -6.62 2.24
C VAL A 291 3.57 -5.51 1.78
N ARG A 292 4.14 -4.42 1.25
CA ARG A 292 3.33 -3.32 0.71
C ARG A 292 2.82 -3.66 -0.68
N LEU A 293 1.53 -3.46 -0.92
CA LEU A 293 0.94 -3.51 -2.25
C LEU A 293 0.27 -2.17 -2.53
N GLY A 294 0.49 -1.64 -3.74
CA GLY A 294 -0.04 -0.37 -4.16
C GLY A 294 -1.45 -0.50 -4.76
N HIS A 295 -2.29 0.50 -4.53
CA HIS A 295 -3.49 0.74 -5.33
C HIS A 295 -3.46 2.17 -5.86
N VAL A 296 -3.81 2.37 -7.13
CA VAL A 296 -4.00 3.70 -7.69
C VAL A 296 -5.32 3.80 -8.44
N GLY A 297 -6.05 4.89 -8.18
CA GLY A 297 -7.25 5.26 -8.90
C GLY A 297 -7.60 6.74 -8.76
N PRO A 298 -8.60 7.22 -9.52
CA PRO A 298 -9.02 8.61 -9.48
C PRO A 298 -9.90 8.84 -8.25
N MET A 299 -9.32 9.23 -7.12
CA MET A 299 -10.06 9.46 -5.87
C MET A 299 -10.64 10.88 -5.78
N THR A 300 -10.28 11.74 -6.74
CA THR A 300 -10.79 13.10 -6.92
C THR A 300 -11.25 13.32 -8.36
N GLY A 301 -12.04 14.36 -8.60
CA GLY A 301 -12.54 14.70 -9.93
C GLY A 301 -13.87 14.02 -10.28
N ALA A 302 -14.25 14.13 -11.56
CA ALA A 302 -15.60 13.80 -12.04
C ALA A 302 -15.98 12.31 -11.94
N ILE A 303 -14.98 11.43 -11.86
CA ILE A 303 -15.15 9.97 -11.73
C ILE A 303 -14.67 9.43 -10.37
N SER A 304 -14.61 10.28 -9.34
CA SER A 304 -14.12 9.90 -8.00
C SER A 304 -14.87 8.74 -7.36
N GLN A 305 -16.15 8.55 -7.71
CA GLN A 305 -16.97 7.42 -7.29
C GLN A 305 -16.39 6.07 -7.76
N LEU A 306 -15.78 6.02 -8.95
CA LEU A 306 -15.15 4.80 -9.47
C LEU A 306 -13.80 4.54 -8.80
N GLY A 307 -13.02 5.59 -8.53
CA GLY A 307 -11.78 5.42 -7.75
C GLY A 307 -12.04 4.93 -6.33
N ARG A 308 -13.11 5.41 -5.67
CA ARG A 308 -13.55 4.88 -4.37
C ARG A 308 -14.07 3.45 -4.45
N ASP A 309 -14.79 3.09 -5.52
CA ASP A 309 -15.20 1.71 -5.79
C ASP A 309 -13.98 0.77 -5.80
N ASN A 310 -12.94 1.15 -6.53
CA ASN A 310 -11.70 0.40 -6.62
C ASN A 310 -10.99 0.31 -5.27
N GLU A 311 -10.81 1.43 -4.58
CA GLU A 311 -10.11 1.47 -3.29
C GLU A 311 -10.81 0.60 -2.22
N ASN A 312 -12.14 0.57 -2.23
CA ASN A 312 -12.93 -0.27 -1.35
C ASN A 312 -12.74 -1.76 -1.66
N GLY A 313 -12.68 -2.15 -2.94
CA GLY A 313 -12.32 -3.50 -3.36
C GLY A 313 -10.92 -3.91 -2.91
N ALA A 314 -9.95 -2.98 -3.00
CA ALA A 314 -8.59 -3.18 -2.53
C ALA A 314 -8.52 -3.43 -1.01
N LYS A 315 -9.25 -2.62 -0.23
CA LYS A 315 -9.35 -2.76 1.23
C LYS A 315 -9.91 -4.12 1.62
N MET A 316 -11.01 -4.55 1.00
CA MET A 316 -11.60 -5.88 1.25
C MET A 316 -10.61 -7.01 0.94
N ALA A 317 -9.89 -6.94 -0.19
CA ALA A 317 -8.93 -7.98 -0.56
C ALA A 317 -7.74 -8.07 0.40
N ILE A 318 -7.20 -6.93 0.83
CA ILE A 318 -6.06 -6.91 1.76
C ILE A 318 -6.46 -7.44 3.14
N ASP A 319 -7.66 -7.09 3.62
CA ASP A 319 -8.18 -7.64 4.88
C ASP A 319 -8.37 -9.16 4.80
N ASP A 320 -9.00 -9.64 3.72
CA ASP A 320 -9.25 -11.07 3.53
C ASP A 320 -7.93 -11.84 3.35
N LEU A 321 -6.97 -11.34 2.57
CA LEU A 321 -5.63 -11.93 2.42
C LEU A 321 -4.86 -11.98 3.75
N ASN A 322 -4.97 -10.94 4.58
CA ASN A 322 -4.35 -10.90 5.89
C ASN A 322 -4.97 -11.90 6.87
N SER A 323 -6.28 -12.18 6.75
CA SER A 323 -6.96 -13.20 7.57
C SER A 323 -6.46 -14.62 7.31
N LEU A 324 -5.89 -14.88 6.13
CA LEU A 324 -5.38 -16.20 5.73
C LEU A 324 -4.02 -16.52 6.34
N ASN A 325 -3.31 -15.56 6.93
CA ASN A 325 -1.97 -15.74 7.52
C ASN A 325 -0.98 -16.47 6.58
N LEU A 326 -0.96 -16.07 5.31
CA LEU A 326 -0.23 -16.76 4.25
C LEU A 326 1.26 -16.91 4.57
N VAL A 327 1.80 -18.12 4.57
CA VAL A 327 3.24 -18.36 4.76
C VAL A 327 3.94 -18.35 3.39
N ILE A 328 4.80 -17.37 3.15
CA ILE A 328 5.57 -17.20 1.92
C ILE A 328 7.04 -17.06 2.28
N GLY A 329 7.92 -17.85 1.67
CA GLY A 329 9.34 -17.87 1.98
C GLY A 329 9.62 -18.22 3.45
N GLY A 330 8.80 -19.10 4.04
CA GLY A 330 8.93 -19.51 5.45
C GLY A 330 8.52 -18.43 6.47
N GLN A 331 7.76 -17.41 6.06
CA GLN A 331 7.25 -16.37 6.94
C GLN A 331 5.77 -16.10 6.68
N VAL A 332 4.98 -15.97 7.75
CA VAL A 332 3.62 -15.39 7.67
C VAL A 332 3.73 -14.02 7.01
N THR A 333 2.94 -13.75 5.99
CA THR A 333 2.99 -12.52 5.21
C THR A 333 1.76 -11.68 5.55
N LYS A 334 2.01 -10.46 6.00
CA LYS A 334 0.99 -9.43 6.21
C LYS A 334 1.08 -8.40 5.10
N PHE A 335 0.00 -8.16 4.37
CA PHE A 335 -0.08 -7.15 3.33
C PHE A 335 -0.50 -5.79 3.90
N GLU A 336 0.20 -4.74 3.49
CA GLU A 336 -0.14 -3.33 3.75
C GLU A 336 -0.59 -2.68 2.44
N LEU A 337 -1.79 -2.10 2.43
CA LEU A 337 -2.30 -1.37 1.27
C LEU A 337 -1.75 0.06 1.26
N ILE A 338 -1.12 0.45 0.15
CA ILE A 338 -0.68 1.83 -0.10
C ILE A 338 -1.53 2.42 -1.22
N THR A 339 -2.38 3.38 -0.91
CA THR A 339 -3.30 4.00 -1.88
C THR A 339 -2.77 5.33 -2.39
N GLU A 340 -2.83 5.56 -3.70
CA GLU A 340 -2.50 6.82 -4.33
C GLU A 340 -3.66 7.33 -5.21
N ASN A 341 -3.75 8.65 -5.34
CA ASN A 341 -4.72 9.32 -6.20
C ASN A 341 -4.04 9.82 -7.47
N ASP A 342 -4.57 9.44 -8.63
CA ASP A 342 -4.11 9.95 -9.93
C ASP A 342 -5.06 10.99 -10.55
N GLY A 343 -6.24 11.24 -9.95
CA GLY A 343 -7.21 12.22 -10.44
C GLY A 343 -7.68 12.00 -11.88
N ALA A 344 -7.49 10.81 -12.45
CA ALA A 344 -7.66 10.50 -13.87
C ALA A 344 -6.77 11.35 -14.80
N ASP A 345 -5.64 11.85 -14.28
CA ASP A 345 -4.70 12.70 -14.98
C ASP A 345 -3.36 11.96 -15.23
N PRO A 346 -2.87 11.89 -16.48
CA PRO A 346 -1.64 11.18 -16.81
C PRO A 346 -0.39 11.65 -16.05
N ARG A 347 -0.26 12.95 -15.74
CA ARG A 347 0.92 13.48 -15.04
C ARG A 347 0.87 13.13 -13.55
N MET A 348 -0.30 13.23 -12.94
CA MET A 348 -0.52 12.77 -11.58
C MET A 348 -0.31 11.26 -11.46
N ALA A 349 -0.72 10.47 -12.46
CA ALA A 349 -0.51 9.03 -12.51
C ALA A 349 0.97 8.65 -12.48
N VAL A 350 1.81 9.29 -13.30
CA VAL A 350 3.27 9.10 -13.28
C VAL A 350 3.84 9.46 -11.91
N SER A 351 3.37 10.55 -11.31
CA SER A 351 3.82 10.98 -9.97
C SER A 351 3.40 9.99 -8.88
N ALA A 352 2.19 9.45 -8.95
CA ALA A 352 1.69 8.39 -8.06
C ALA A 352 2.51 7.11 -8.21
N ALA A 353 2.80 6.70 -9.45
CA ALA A 353 3.64 5.53 -9.73
C ALA A 353 5.04 5.69 -9.13
N GLN A 354 5.66 6.85 -9.31
CA GLN A 354 6.98 7.15 -8.71
C GLN A 354 6.95 7.11 -7.17
N ARG A 355 5.87 7.58 -6.54
CA ARG A 355 5.68 7.47 -5.08
C ARG A 355 5.54 6.03 -4.63
N LEU A 356 4.75 5.21 -5.31
CA LEU A 356 4.60 3.78 -5.01
C LEU A 356 5.92 3.02 -5.17
N VAL A 357 6.67 3.27 -6.25
CA VAL A 357 8.03 2.72 -6.44
C VAL A 357 8.93 3.15 -5.27
N SER A 358 8.90 4.43 -4.89
CA SER A 358 9.68 4.96 -3.76
C SER A 358 9.30 4.31 -2.42
N MET A 359 8.02 3.97 -2.24
CA MET A 359 7.50 3.25 -1.07
C MET A 359 7.80 1.74 -1.09
N ARG A 360 8.49 1.26 -2.14
CA ARG A 360 8.90 -0.13 -2.36
C ARG A 360 7.73 -1.10 -2.29
N VAL A 361 6.60 -0.71 -2.86
CA VAL A 361 5.49 -1.64 -3.03
C VAL A 361 5.96 -2.83 -3.88
N LYS A 362 5.49 -4.02 -3.53
CA LYS A 362 5.87 -5.26 -4.19
C LYS A 362 5.01 -5.54 -5.40
N GLY A 363 3.87 -4.89 -5.56
CA GLY A 363 3.01 -4.97 -6.74
C GLY A 363 1.99 -3.86 -6.68
N VAL A 364 1.39 -3.51 -7.83
CA VAL A 364 0.40 -2.45 -7.93
C VAL A 364 -0.86 -2.98 -8.60
N VAL A 365 -2.01 -2.73 -7.97
CA VAL A 365 -3.32 -2.92 -8.60
C VAL A 365 -3.87 -1.56 -9.01
N GLY A 366 -3.94 -1.31 -10.30
CA GLY A 366 -4.25 -0.01 -10.87
C GLY A 366 -3.49 0.20 -12.18
N HIS A 367 -3.54 1.36 -12.80
CA HIS A 367 -4.45 2.44 -12.50
C HIS A 367 -5.84 2.10 -13.07
N LEU A 368 -6.81 2.99 -12.88
CA LEU A 368 -8.16 2.78 -13.40
C LEU A 368 -8.23 3.04 -14.91
N ASN A 369 -7.84 4.24 -15.35
CA ASN A 369 -8.04 4.67 -16.73
C ASN A 369 -6.87 4.20 -17.63
N SER A 370 -7.15 3.90 -18.89
CA SER A 370 -6.10 3.62 -19.90
C SER A 370 -5.11 4.79 -20.02
N GLY A 371 -5.62 6.02 -19.98
CA GLY A 371 -4.83 7.26 -20.03
C GLY A 371 -3.83 7.44 -18.89
N THR A 372 -4.10 6.85 -17.72
CA THR A 372 -3.20 6.89 -16.55
C THR A 372 -2.33 5.64 -16.46
N SER A 373 -2.90 4.48 -16.78
CA SER A 373 -2.22 3.18 -16.70
C SER A 373 -1.07 3.05 -17.68
N ILE A 374 -1.24 3.50 -18.93
CA ILE A 374 -0.22 3.41 -19.98
C ILE A 374 1.06 4.14 -19.57
N PRO A 375 1.06 5.45 -19.25
CA PRO A 375 2.29 6.14 -18.85
C PRO A 375 2.82 5.69 -17.48
N ALA A 376 1.97 5.27 -16.54
CA ALA A 376 2.43 4.72 -15.27
C ALA A 376 3.15 3.37 -15.43
N SER A 377 2.73 2.55 -16.40
CA SER A 377 3.31 1.22 -16.64
C SER A 377 4.79 1.25 -16.97
N GLU A 378 5.27 2.29 -17.65
CA GLU A 378 6.70 2.46 -17.91
C GLU A 378 7.49 2.66 -16.60
N VAL A 379 6.94 3.42 -15.64
CA VAL A 379 7.57 3.67 -14.34
C VAL A 379 7.69 2.37 -13.55
N TYR A 380 6.63 1.56 -13.52
CA TYR A 380 6.64 0.28 -12.82
C TYR A 380 7.53 -0.75 -13.52
N PHE A 381 7.51 -0.79 -14.85
CA PHE A 381 8.37 -1.66 -15.66
C PHE A 381 9.85 -1.41 -15.38
N ARG A 382 10.28 -0.15 -15.42
CA ARG A 382 11.66 0.23 -15.09
C ARG A 382 12.03 -0.18 -13.67
N ALA A 383 11.10 -0.07 -12.72
CA ALA A 383 11.30 -0.50 -11.34
C ALA A 383 11.15 -2.02 -11.10
N GLY A 384 10.85 -2.81 -12.14
CA GLY A 384 10.59 -4.25 -12.03
C GLY A 384 9.37 -4.61 -11.17
N ILE A 385 8.43 -3.69 -10.96
CA ILE A 385 7.23 -3.89 -10.14
C ILE A 385 6.06 -4.27 -11.06
N PRO A 386 5.34 -5.38 -10.82
CA PRO A 386 4.16 -5.71 -11.60
C PRO A 386 3.02 -4.73 -11.33
N GLN A 387 2.34 -4.35 -12.39
CA GLN A 387 1.10 -3.62 -12.41
C GLN A 387 0.00 -4.52 -12.99
N ILE A 388 -1.05 -4.78 -12.22
CA ILE A 388 -2.28 -5.41 -12.69
C ILE A 388 -3.39 -4.36 -12.73
N SER A 389 -3.79 -3.90 -13.91
CA SER A 389 -4.92 -2.98 -14.02
C SER A 389 -6.25 -3.75 -13.93
N PRO A 390 -7.17 -3.32 -13.07
CA PRO A 390 -8.50 -3.93 -12.97
C PRO A 390 -9.45 -3.48 -14.10
N SER A 391 -9.07 -2.48 -14.91
CA SER A 391 -10.03 -1.78 -15.78
C SER A 391 -9.45 -1.11 -17.03
N ALA A 392 -8.12 -1.06 -17.22
CA ALA A 392 -7.56 -0.48 -18.43
C ALA A 392 -7.81 -1.41 -19.64
N THR A 393 -8.67 -0.98 -20.55
CA THR A 393 -9.13 -1.76 -21.72
C THR A 393 -8.38 -1.41 -23.01
N ASN A 394 -7.66 -0.28 -23.06
CA ASN A 394 -6.94 0.09 -24.29
C ASN A 394 -5.84 -0.94 -24.61
N PRO A 395 -5.82 -1.55 -25.80
CA PRO A 395 -4.88 -2.62 -26.12
C PRO A 395 -3.41 -2.19 -25.99
N GLN A 396 -3.09 -0.91 -26.19
CA GLN A 396 -1.75 -0.38 -26.03
C GLN A 396 -1.16 -0.68 -24.64
N PHE A 397 -1.97 -0.74 -23.58
CA PHE A 397 -1.50 -0.99 -22.22
C PHE A 397 -0.60 -2.24 -22.10
N THR A 398 -1.05 -3.40 -22.59
CA THR A 398 -0.29 -4.67 -22.58
C THR A 398 0.61 -4.84 -23.81
N ARG A 399 0.34 -4.11 -24.91
CA ARG A 399 1.11 -4.19 -26.16
C ARG A 399 2.37 -3.30 -26.19
N GLN A 400 2.78 -2.71 -25.06
CA GLN A 400 4.02 -1.92 -24.93
C GLN A 400 5.30 -2.78 -24.80
N GLY A 401 5.17 -4.11 -24.65
CA GLY A 401 6.31 -5.01 -24.45
C GLY A 401 6.85 -5.06 -23.02
N TYR A 402 6.12 -4.48 -22.05
CA TYR A 402 6.48 -4.53 -20.63
C TYR A 402 5.99 -5.83 -20.00
N ASN A 403 6.92 -6.69 -19.57
CA ASN A 403 6.60 -7.95 -18.89
C ASN A 403 6.04 -7.79 -17.46
N THR A 404 5.91 -6.54 -16.99
CA THR A 404 5.32 -6.18 -15.71
C THR A 404 3.84 -5.79 -15.81
N THR A 405 3.26 -5.75 -16.99
CA THR A 405 1.95 -5.15 -17.22
C THR A 405 0.89 -6.20 -17.51
N PHE A 406 -0.17 -6.22 -16.70
CA PHE A 406 -1.27 -7.18 -16.81
C PHE A 406 -2.63 -6.49 -16.69
N ARG A 407 -3.68 -7.04 -17.29
CA ARG A 407 -5.06 -6.55 -17.11
C ARG A 407 -6.06 -7.65 -16.76
N MET A 408 -7.03 -7.32 -15.92
CA MET A 408 -8.10 -8.25 -15.48
C MET A 408 -9.30 -8.32 -16.43
N VAL A 409 -9.38 -7.38 -17.37
CA VAL A 409 -10.56 -7.11 -18.20
C VAL A 409 -10.27 -7.35 -19.68
N ALA A 410 -11.34 -7.47 -20.46
CA ALA A 410 -11.25 -7.51 -21.92
C ALA A 410 -10.62 -6.23 -22.49
N HIS A 411 -10.01 -6.33 -23.67
CA HIS A 411 -9.51 -5.15 -24.39
C HIS A 411 -10.58 -4.51 -25.28
N ASP A 412 -10.38 -3.23 -25.63
CA ASP A 412 -11.35 -2.40 -26.36
C ASP A 412 -11.80 -3.01 -27.70
N GLU A 413 -10.92 -3.69 -28.43
CA GLU A 413 -11.29 -4.30 -29.72
C GLU A 413 -12.38 -5.38 -29.56
N ALA A 414 -12.33 -6.18 -28.49
CA ALA A 414 -13.32 -7.21 -28.20
C ALA A 414 -14.64 -6.58 -27.76
N LEU A 415 -14.57 -5.57 -26.87
CA LEU A 415 -15.71 -4.77 -26.43
C LEU A 415 -16.43 -4.09 -27.60
N ALA A 416 -15.68 -3.36 -28.42
CA ALA A 416 -16.16 -2.70 -29.63
C ALA A 416 -16.80 -3.69 -30.59
N GLY A 417 -16.17 -4.85 -30.79
CA GLY A 417 -16.71 -5.93 -31.63
C GLY A 417 -18.08 -6.42 -31.14
N LEU A 418 -18.22 -6.67 -29.83
CA LEU A 418 -19.49 -7.11 -29.23
C LEU A 418 -20.57 -6.04 -29.38
N ILE A 419 -20.31 -4.82 -28.90
CA ILE A 419 -21.33 -3.77 -28.90
C ILE A 419 -21.71 -3.36 -30.33
N ALA A 420 -20.76 -3.32 -31.28
CA ALA A 420 -21.05 -3.09 -32.68
C ALA A 420 -21.92 -4.22 -33.27
N LYS A 421 -21.62 -5.49 -32.95
CA LYS A 421 -22.45 -6.63 -33.38
C LYS A 421 -23.88 -6.48 -32.88
N VAL A 422 -24.08 -6.30 -31.57
CA VAL A 422 -25.40 -6.18 -30.96
C VAL A 422 -26.16 -5.01 -31.56
N MET A 423 -25.53 -3.82 -31.63
CA MET A 423 -26.23 -2.63 -32.09
C MET A 423 -26.59 -2.69 -33.57
N THR A 424 -25.73 -3.25 -34.42
CA THR A 424 -26.02 -3.34 -35.87
C THR A 424 -26.91 -4.52 -36.22
N GLN A 425 -26.70 -5.70 -35.64
CA GLN A 425 -27.38 -6.92 -36.05
C GLN A 425 -28.68 -7.18 -35.25
N GLU A 426 -28.70 -6.87 -33.96
CA GLU A 426 -29.84 -7.14 -33.08
C GLU A 426 -30.73 -5.89 -32.91
N GLN A 427 -30.12 -4.71 -32.72
CA GLN A 427 -30.85 -3.45 -32.58
C GLN A 427 -31.08 -2.73 -33.92
N GLY A 428 -30.52 -3.23 -35.03
CA GLY A 428 -30.78 -2.73 -36.37
C GLY A 428 -30.16 -1.37 -36.71
N ALA A 429 -29.19 -0.87 -35.93
CA ALA A 429 -28.54 0.41 -36.19
C ALA A 429 -27.77 0.40 -37.51
N ARG A 430 -27.92 1.47 -38.30
CA ARG A 430 -27.28 1.64 -39.62
C ARG A 430 -26.64 3.01 -39.80
N ARG A 431 -27.12 4.05 -39.14
CA ARG A 431 -26.59 5.42 -39.23
C ARG A 431 -26.12 5.87 -37.86
N ILE A 432 -24.82 5.79 -37.62
CA ILE A 432 -24.27 5.95 -36.28
C ILE A 432 -23.54 7.29 -36.17
N ALA A 433 -23.86 8.06 -35.14
CA ALA A 433 -23.02 9.16 -34.67
C ALA A 433 -22.09 8.64 -33.58
N VAL A 434 -20.83 9.05 -33.62
CA VAL A 434 -19.80 8.62 -32.67
C VAL A 434 -19.23 9.84 -31.96
N ILE A 435 -19.21 9.79 -30.63
CA ILE A 435 -18.63 10.84 -29.80
C ILE A 435 -17.61 10.21 -28.86
N ASP A 436 -16.46 10.86 -28.67
CA ASP A 436 -15.47 10.47 -27.69
C ASP A 436 -15.08 11.60 -26.73
N ASP A 437 -14.53 11.28 -25.56
CA ASP A 437 -14.13 12.27 -24.54
C ASP A 437 -12.68 12.78 -24.67
N SER A 438 -12.05 12.59 -25.83
CA SER A 438 -10.66 12.91 -26.16
C SER A 438 -9.62 12.23 -25.27
N THR A 439 -10.02 11.33 -24.35
CA THR A 439 -9.07 10.54 -23.58
C THR A 439 -8.55 9.36 -24.40
N MET A 440 -7.41 8.80 -24.00
CA MET A 440 -6.86 7.61 -24.64
C MET A 440 -7.79 6.38 -24.55
N TYR A 441 -8.66 6.32 -23.55
CA TYR A 441 -9.71 5.31 -23.49
C TYR A 441 -10.86 5.66 -24.45
N GLY A 442 -11.47 6.83 -24.28
CA GLY A 442 -12.66 7.22 -25.06
C GLY A 442 -12.43 7.26 -26.56
N ALA A 443 -11.33 7.89 -27.00
CA ALA A 443 -10.97 7.93 -28.42
C ALA A 443 -10.62 6.53 -28.96
N GLY A 444 -9.95 5.70 -28.15
CA GLY A 444 -9.56 4.34 -28.52
C GLY A 444 -10.75 3.43 -28.77
N ILE A 445 -11.68 3.36 -27.83
CA ILE A 445 -12.90 2.53 -27.97
C ILE A 445 -13.84 3.06 -29.06
N ALA A 446 -13.96 4.39 -29.20
CA ALA A 446 -14.74 5.00 -30.28
C ALA A 446 -14.18 4.65 -31.66
N TYR A 447 -12.86 4.70 -31.81
CA TYR A 447 -12.19 4.26 -33.04
C TYR A 447 -12.45 2.77 -33.32
N ALA A 448 -12.22 1.89 -32.35
CA ALA A 448 -12.45 0.46 -32.51
C ALA A 448 -13.92 0.13 -32.86
N PHE A 449 -14.87 0.82 -32.22
CA PHE A 449 -16.30 0.66 -32.49
C PHE A 449 -16.65 1.06 -33.92
N ARG A 450 -16.12 2.20 -34.42
CA ARG A 450 -16.34 2.63 -35.80
C ARG A 450 -15.92 1.57 -36.80
N GLN A 451 -14.69 1.07 -36.67
CA GLN A 451 -14.17 0.01 -37.55
C GLN A 451 -15.07 -1.24 -37.50
N ALA A 452 -15.49 -1.65 -36.30
CA ALA A 452 -16.34 -2.82 -36.11
C ALA A 452 -17.77 -2.63 -36.67
N ALA A 453 -18.33 -1.43 -36.58
CA ALA A 453 -19.65 -1.10 -37.09
C ALA A 453 -19.67 -0.97 -38.63
N GLU A 454 -18.66 -0.32 -39.20
CA GLU A 454 -18.49 -0.19 -40.65
C GLU A 454 -18.27 -1.55 -41.32
N ALA A 455 -17.45 -2.43 -40.71
CA ALA A 455 -17.27 -3.81 -41.15
C ALA A 455 -18.59 -4.63 -41.13
N ARG A 456 -19.62 -4.14 -40.43
CA ARG A 456 -20.97 -4.74 -40.36
C ARG A 456 -22.00 -3.99 -41.20
N GLY A 457 -21.56 -3.08 -42.06
CA GLY A 457 -22.41 -2.36 -43.01
C GLY A 457 -23.15 -1.15 -42.45
N ALA A 458 -22.77 -0.66 -41.26
CA ALA A 458 -23.26 0.63 -40.77
C ALA A 458 -22.45 1.80 -41.34
N SER A 459 -23.08 2.97 -41.47
CA SER A 459 -22.45 4.22 -41.88
C SER A 459 -22.21 5.11 -40.67
N ILE A 460 -20.99 5.63 -40.53
CA ILE A 460 -20.67 6.65 -39.52
C ILE A 460 -21.01 8.01 -40.10
N VAL A 461 -22.12 8.61 -39.64
CA VAL A 461 -22.68 9.84 -40.22
C VAL A 461 -22.20 11.11 -39.52
N ASN A 462 -21.58 10.96 -38.35
CA ASN A 462 -21.06 12.06 -37.55
C ASN A 462 -19.99 11.52 -36.59
N VAL A 463 -18.89 12.26 -36.45
CA VAL A 463 -17.83 11.98 -35.48
C VAL A 463 -17.51 13.27 -34.75
N GLN A 464 -17.47 13.23 -33.43
CA GLN A 464 -17.15 14.38 -32.59
C GLN A 464 -16.26 13.97 -31.43
N SER A 465 -15.47 14.90 -30.92
CA SER A 465 -14.69 14.70 -29.72
C SER A 465 -14.97 15.86 -28.75
N ILE A 466 -15.22 15.53 -27.49
CA ILE A 466 -15.45 16.48 -26.41
C ILE A 466 -14.30 16.41 -25.41
N SER A 467 -14.15 17.43 -24.56
CA SER A 467 -13.28 17.31 -23.40
C SER A 467 -13.91 16.39 -22.35
N ASN A 468 -13.11 15.55 -21.70
CA ASN A 468 -13.51 14.82 -20.49
C ASN A 468 -13.86 15.70 -19.28
N LYS A 469 -13.75 17.03 -19.40
CA LYS A 469 -14.23 18.01 -18.42
C LYS A 469 -15.49 18.74 -18.88
N ALA A 470 -16.00 18.44 -20.07
CA ALA A 470 -17.22 19.05 -20.60
C ALA A 470 -18.44 18.63 -19.79
N SER A 471 -19.36 19.58 -19.62
CA SER A 471 -20.65 19.43 -18.94
C SER A 471 -21.82 20.01 -19.74
N SER A 472 -21.54 20.66 -20.86
CA SER A 472 -22.50 21.25 -21.79
C SER A 472 -22.24 20.70 -23.18
N PHE A 473 -23.31 20.30 -23.88
CA PHE A 473 -23.27 19.51 -25.11
C PHE A 473 -24.20 20.06 -26.22
N ASN A 474 -24.57 21.34 -26.16
CA ASN A 474 -25.55 21.91 -27.09
C ASN A 474 -25.10 21.83 -28.56
N ALA A 475 -23.82 22.08 -28.83
CA ALA A 475 -23.28 22.01 -30.19
C ALA A 475 -23.32 20.56 -30.70
N GLU A 476 -22.95 19.62 -29.83
CA GLU A 476 -22.87 18.19 -30.10
C GLU A 476 -24.24 17.60 -30.37
N VAL A 477 -25.23 17.94 -29.54
CA VAL A 477 -26.63 17.53 -29.74
C VAL A 477 -27.20 18.11 -31.03
N THR A 478 -26.87 19.36 -31.37
CA THR A 478 -27.31 19.98 -32.63
C THR A 478 -26.70 19.26 -33.84
N ALA A 479 -25.40 18.94 -33.80
CA ALA A 479 -24.73 18.19 -34.84
C ALA A 479 -25.29 16.76 -34.98
N ILE A 480 -25.61 16.09 -33.87
CA ILE A 480 -26.29 14.79 -33.87
C ILE A 480 -27.63 14.90 -34.60
N LYS A 481 -28.49 15.87 -34.24
CA LYS A 481 -29.78 16.08 -34.91
C LYS A 481 -29.63 16.26 -36.42
N ASN A 482 -28.70 17.11 -36.84
CA ASN A 482 -28.49 17.43 -38.25
C ASN A 482 -27.99 16.22 -39.06
N SER A 483 -27.22 15.33 -38.43
CA SER A 483 -26.73 14.11 -39.08
C SER A 483 -27.77 12.98 -39.15
N ASN A 484 -28.91 13.12 -38.46
CA ASN A 484 -30.01 12.14 -38.40
C ASN A 484 -29.53 10.67 -38.22
N PRO A 485 -28.84 10.35 -37.12
CA PRO A 485 -28.44 8.99 -36.80
C PRO A 485 -29.61 8.20 -36.19
N ASP A 486 -29.50 6.87 -36.19
CA ASP A 486 -30.36 5.94 -35.44
C ASP A 486 -29.68 5.42 -34.15
N LEU A 487 -28.37 5.66 -34.01
CA LEU A 487 -27.58 5.36 -32.82
C LEU A 487 -26.56 6.48 -32.53
N VAL A 488 -26.40 6.81 -31.25
CA VAL A 488 -25.19 7.49 -30.76
C VAL A 488 -24.32 6.48 -30.03
N PHE A 489 -23.07 6.31 -30.45
CA PHE A 489 -22.05 5.64 -29.66
C PHE A 489 -21.21 6.67 -28.92
N PHE A 490 -20.99 6.45 -27.63
CA PHE A 490 -20.16 7.30 -26.79
C PHE A 490 -18.98 6.52 -26.20
N GLY A 491 -17.77 6.92 -26.58
CA GLY A 491 -16.51 6.45 -25.98
C GLY A 491 -16.06 7.40 -24.87
N GLY A 492 -16.30 7.04 -23.63
CA GLY A 492 -15.90 7.85 -22.48
C GLY A 492 -16.56 7.39 -21.19
N MET A 493 -16.61 8.29 -20.21
CA MET A 493 -17.10 8.00 -18.86
C MET A 493 -18.55 8.48 -18.62
N ASP A 494 -19.21 7.89 -17.63
CA ASP A 494 -20.56 8.23 -17.18
C ASP A 494 -20.74 9.73 -16.85
N SER A 495 -19.68 10.39 -16.36
CA SER A 495 -19.66 11.83 -16.05
C SER A 495 -19.98 12.73 -17.24
N GLN A 496 -19.66 12.30 -18.46
CA GLN A 496 -20.02 13.00 -19.69
C GLN A 496 -21.29 12.41 -20.32
N ALA A 497 -21.42 11.07 -20.32
CA ALA A 497 -22.56 10.41 -20.94
C ALA A 497 -23.90 10.78 -20.28
N GLY A 498 -23.94 10.91 -18.96
CA GLY A 498 -25.14 11.29 -18.22
C GLY A 498 -25.70 12.64 -18.67
N PRO A 499 -24.96 13.76 -18.52
CA PRO A 499 -25.46 15.06 -18.95
C PRO A 499 -25.66 15.16 -20.48
N LEU A 500 -24.95 14.39 -21.30
CA LEU A 500 -25.22 14.28 -22.74
C LEU A 500 -26.61 13.64 -23.00
N LEU A 501 -26.92 12.52 -22.35
CA LEU A 501 -28.24 11.87 -22.41
C LEU A 501 -29.35 12.80 -21.92
N GLN A 502 -29.10 13.55 -20.83
CA GLN A 502 -30.03 14.55 -20.33
C GLN A 502 -30.32 15.63 -21.38
N GLN A 503 -29.29 16.16 -22.05
CA GLN A 503 -29.45 17.22 -23.05
C GLN A 503 -30.08 16.71 -24.35
N LEU A 504 -29.78 15.48 -24.77
CA LEU A 504 -30.49 14.81 -25.87
C LEU A 504 -32.00 14.74 -25.58
N ALA A 505 -32.38 14.27 -24.39
CA ALA A 505 -33.77 14.18 -23.98
C ALA A 505 -34.46 15.55 -23.89
N ALA A 506 -33.81 16.55 -23.29
CA ALA A 506 -34.32 17.92 -23.17
C ALA A 506 -34.58 18.57 -24.54
N GLN A 507 -33.83 18.17 -25.55
CA GLN A 507 -33.96 18.66 -26.91
C GLN A 507 -34.85 17.76 -27.80
N GLY A 508 -35.56 16.78 -27.22
CA GLY A 508 -36.47 15.89 -27.93
C GLY A 508 -35.81 14.80 -28.77
N VAL A 509 -34.50 14.56 -28.59
CA VAL A 509 -33.74 13.52 -29.31
C VAL A 509 -33.85 12.20 -28.56
N ASN A 510 -34.79 11.36 -29.00
CA ASN A 510 -35.02 10.03 -28.42
C ASN A 510 -34.36 8.97 -29.29
N ILE A 511 -33.04 8.82 -29.14
CA ILE A 511 -32.22 7.91 -29.93
C ILE A 511 -31.67 6.77 -29.08
N LYS A 512 -31.39 5.61 -29.70
CA LYS A 512 -30.60 4.57 -29.06
C LYS A 512 -29.21 5.12 -28.75
N PHE A 513 -28.68 4.73 -27.61
CA PHE A 513 -27.38 5.16 -27.14
C PHE A 513 -26.56 3.92 -26.76
N ALA A 514 -25.31 3.88 -27.19
CA ALA A 514 -24.41 2.80 -26.88
C ALA A 514 -23.08 3.33 -26.33
N GLY A 515 -22.40 2.51 -25.53
CA GLY A 515 -21.04 2.78 -25.10
C GLY A 515 -20.38 1.54 -24.53
N SER A 516 -19.21 1.73 -23.94
CA SER A 516 -18.48 0.67 -23.25
C SER A 516 -18.66 0.75 -21.73
N ASP A 517 -17.92 -0.06 -21.00
CA ASP A 517 -17.82 -0.17 -19.56
C ASP A 517 -17.79 1.18 -18.83
N GLY A 518 -17.10 2.18 -19.36
CA GLY A 518 -17.06 3.53 -18.77
C GLY A 518 -18.41 4.21 -18.53
N ILE A 519 -19.48 3.81 -19.26
CA ILE A 519 -20.86 4.30 -19.04
C ILE A 519 -21.77 3.28 -18.36
N CYS A 520 -21.28 2.06 -18.09
CA CYS A 520 -22.07 0.96 -17.53
C CYS A 520 -22.31 1.08 -16.02
N THR A 521 -22.42 2.29 -15.46
CA THR A 521 -22.50 2.49 -14.00
C THR A 521 -23.94 2.44 -13.50
N THR A 522 -24.11 2.05 -12.23
CA THR A 522 -25.43 2.12 -11.56
C THR A 522 -25.92 3.56 -11.42
N ASP A 523 -25.01 4.53 -11.47
CA ASP A 523 -25.25 5.95 -11.31
C ASP A 523 -25.68 6.66 -12.60
N LEU A 524 -25.49 6.05 -13.77
CA LEU A 524 -25.81 6.68 -15.06
C LEU A 524 -27.25 7.26 -15.13
N PRO A 525 -28.31 6.54 -14.69
CA PRO A 525 -29.66 7.11 -14.69
C PRO A 525 -29.77 8.39 -13.88
N ARG A 526 -29.14 8.45 -12.71
CA ARG A 526 -29.11 9.64 -11.86
C ARG A 526 -28.37 10.79 -12.55
N LEU A 527 -27.21 10.51 -13.17
CA LEU A 527 -26.42 11.51 -13.90
C LEU A 527 -27.16 12.05 -15.14
N ALA A 528 -28.01 11.21 -15.76
CA ALA A 528 -28.90 11.61 -16.84
C ALA A 528 -30.21 12.25 -16.36
N ASN A 529 -30.33 12.61 -15.07
CA ASN A 529 -31.54 13.16 -14.47
C ASN A 529 -32.78 12.26 -14.67
N ASN A 530 -32.59 10.95 -14.64
CA ASN A 530 -33.59 9.89 -14.81
C ASN A 530 -34.38 9.97 -16.13
N THR A 531 -33.80 10.56 -17.18
CA THR A 531 -34.45 10.66 -18.50
C THR A 531 -34.28 9.39 -19.36
N ILE A 532 -33.45 8.44 -18.92
CA ILE A 532 -33.17 7.19 -19.64
C ILE A 532 -34.45 6.33 -19.71
N ARG A 533 -34.87 6.01 -20.92
CA ARG A 533 -36.00 5.11 -21.19
C ARG A 533 -35.54 3.65 -21.16
N ASN A 534 -36.50 2.75 -20.95
CA ASN A 534 -36.25 1.31 -21.01
C ASN A 534 -35.64 0.92 -22.37
N ASP A 535 -34.57 0.14 -22.32
CA ASP A 535 -33.86 -0.35 -23.49
C ASP A 535 -33.35 0.77 -24.42
N GLN A 536 -33.17 2.00 -23.92
CA GLN A 536 -32.60 3.11 -24.70
C GLN A 536 -31.09 3.04 -24.77
N VAL A 537 -30.46 2.73 -23.63
CA VAL A 537 -29.01 2.70 -23.46
C VAL A 537 -28.55 1.25 -23.42
N PHE A 538 -27.56 0.91 -24.24
CA PHE A 538 -26.84 -0.35 -24.19
C PHE A 538 -25.39 -0.07 -23.87
N CYS A 539 -24.75 -0.93 -23.09
CA CYS A 539 -23.33 -0.81 -22.87
C CYS A 539 -22.70 -2.18 -22.68
N ALA A 540 -21.46 -2.34 -23.14
CA ALA A 540 -20.70 -3.56 -22.96
C ALA A 540 -19.69 -3.36 -21.84
N GLU A 541 -19.78 -4.15 -20.77
CA GLU A 541 -18.80 -4.19 -19.69
C GLU A 541 -17.65 -5.13 -20.06
N ALA A 542 -16.40 -4.72 -19.82
CA ALA A 542 -15.16 -5.44 -20.13
C ALA A 542 -14.92 -6.65 -19.20
N GLY A 543 -15.99 -7.28 -18.77
CA GLY A 543 -15.97 -8.34 -17.80
C GLY A 543 -17.36 -8.92 -17.60
N GLY A 544 -17.45 -9.93 -16.75
CA GLY A 544 -18.66 -10.69 -16.50
C GLY A 544 -18.37 -11.81 -15.54
N VAL A 545 -19.39 -12.24 -14.80
CA VAL A 545 -19.22 -13.29 -13.80
C VAL A 545 -19.88 -14.57 -14.30
N GLU A 546 -19.13 -15.67 -14.25
CA GLU A 546 -19.67 -16.97 -14.61
C GLU A 546 -20.92 -17.30 -13.80
N ALA A 547 -21.88 -18.02 -14.39
CA ALA A 547 -23.11 -18.40 -13.70
C ALA A 547 -22.83 -19.12 -12.37
N ALA A 548 -21.80 -19.98 -12.33
CA ALA A 548 -21.36 -20.68 -11.13
C ALA A 548 -20.85 -19.76 -10.00
N ARG A 549 -20.47 -18.52 -10.33
CA ARG A 549 -19.90 -17.53 -9.40
C ARG A 549 -20.90 -16.44 -9.01
N THR A 550 -22.10 -16.43 -9.60
CA THR A 550 -23.13 -15.42 -9.31
C THR A 550 -23.51 -15.36 -7.83
N ALA A 551 -23.56 -16.50 -7.14
CA ALA A 551 -23.82 -16.54 -5.69
C ALA A 551 -22.69 -15.92 -4.86
N THR A 552 -21.43 -16.22 -5.21
CA THR A 552 -20.24 -15.65 -4.56
C THR A 552 -20.18 -14.14 -4.75
N LEU A 553 -20.41 -13.66 -5.98
CA LEU A 553 -20.45 -12.23 -6.27
C LEU A 553 -21.60 -11.53 -5.53
N LYS A 554 -22.76 -12.17 -5.41
CA LYS A 554 -23.90 -11.63 -4.65
C LYS A 554 -23.56 -11.46 -3.16
N ASN A 555 -22.84 -12.42 -2.57
CA ASN A 555 -22.35 -12.30 -1.20
C ASN A 555 -21.33 -11.18 -1.04
N PHE A 556 -20.38 -11.07 -1.98
CA PHE A 556 -19.41 -9.96 -2.01
C PHE A 556 -20.11 -8.60 -2.11
N ARG A 557 -21.09 -8.45 -3.01
CA ARG A 557 -21.91 -7.23 -3.15
C ARG A 557 -22.61 -6.84 -1.85
N ARG A 558 -23.16 -7.82 -1.12
CA ARG A 558 -23.80 -7.57 0.17
C ARG A 558 -22.78 -7.10 1.20
N ALA A 559 -21.67 -7.82 1.37
CA ALA A 559 -20.61 -7.44 2.31
C ALA A 559 -20.01 -6.04 1.99
N TYR A 560 -19.82 -5.74 0.70
CA TYR A 560 -19.38 -4.43 0.23
C TYR A 560 -20.37 -3.34 0.64
N LYS A 561 -21.66 -3.54 0.38
CA LYS A 561 -22.72 -2.58 0.74
C LYS A 561 -22.82 -2.39 2.25
N ASP A 562 -22.78 -3.47 3.01
CA ASP A 562 -22.85 -3.44 4.48
C ASP A 562 -21.67 -2.66 5.07
N ARG A 563 -20.47 -2.81 4.49
CA ARG A 563 -19.25 -2.14 4.98
C ARG A 563 -19.14 -0.68 4.57
N PHE A 564 -19.52 -0.34 3.33
CA PHE A 564 -19.24 0.98 2.75
C PHE A 564 -20.49 1.84 2.51
N GLY A 565 -21.69 1.30 2.73
CA GLY A 565 -22.95 2.02 2.57
C GLY A 565 -23.32 2.37 1.13
N THR A 566 -22.58 1.86 0.14
CA THR A 566 -22.81 2.10 -1.29
C THR A 566 -22.80 0.79 -2.06
N ASP A 567 -23.53 0.76 -3.17
CA ASP A 567 -23.44 -0.34 -4.12
C ASP A 567 -22.13 -0.27 -4.91
N ILE A 568 -21.69 -1.44 -5.40
CA ILE A 568 -20.55 -1.55 -6.32
C ILE A 568 -20.91 -0.84 -7.62
N GLN A 569 -20.02 0.03 -8.10
CA GLN A 569 -20.20 0.70 -9.38
C GLN A 569 -19.88 -0.27 -10.52
N ILE A 570 -18.62 -0.72 -10.64
CA ILE A 570 -18.18 -1.65 -11.68
C ILE A 570 -17.01 -2.53 -11.21
N TYR A 571 -15.90 -1.93 -10.76
CA TYR A 571 -14.58 -2.56 -10.83
C TYR A 571 -14.07 -3.15 -9.51
N ALA A 572 -14.73 -2.90 -8.38
CA ALA A 572 -14.32 -3.44 -7.08
C ALA A 572 -14.03 -4.98 -7.08
N PRO A 573 -14.84 -5.84 -7.74
CA PRO A 573 -14.54 -7.28 -7.81
C PRO A 573 -13.26 -7.61 -8.58
N TYR A 574 -12.93 -6.87 -9.64
CA TYR A 574 -11.71 -7.08 -10.44
C TYR A 574 -10.46 -6.60 -9.68
N VAL A 575 -10.57 -5.51 -8.92
CA VAL A 575 -9.52 -5.07 -8.00
C VAL A 575 -9.25 -6.14 -6.96
N TYR A 576 -10.31 -6.69 -6.36
CA TYR A 576 -10.19 -7.74 -5.36
C TYR A 576 -9.42 -8.95 -5.91
N ASP A 577 -9.83 -9.44 -7.08
CA ASP A 577 -9.19 -10.57 -7.75
C ASP A 577 -7.74 -10.27 -8.17
N ALA A 578 -7.42 -9.05 -8.59
CA ALA A 578 -6.05 -8.64 -8.95
C ALA A 578 -5.09 -8.72 -7.75
N PHE A 579 -5.54 -8.34 -6.55
CA PHE A 579 -4.72 -8.51 -5.33
C PHE A 579 -4.49 -9.99 -5.02
N TYR A 580 -5.50 -10.84 -5.19
CA TYR A 580 -5.34 -12.29 -5.06
C TYR A 580 -4.41 -12.87 -6.13
N ALA A 581 -4.37 -12.31 -7.35
CA ALA A 581 -3.42 -12.70 -8.37
C ALA A 581 -1.96 -12.38 -7.96
N LEU A 582 -1.70 -11.18 -7.44
CA LEU A 582 -0.38 -10.83 -6.89
C LEU A 582 0.03 -11.76 -5.74
N ALA A 583 -0.86 -11.97 -4.75
CA ALA A 583 -0.58 -12.84 -3.60
C ALA A 583 -0.40 -14.31 -4.02
N GLY A 584 -1.22 -14.81 -4.95
CA GLY A 584 -1.13 -16.15 -5.51
C GLY A 584 0.18 -16.38 -6.26
N ALA A 585 0.66 -15.40 -7.01
CA ALA A 585 1.97 -15.46 -7.65
C ALA A 585 3.11 -15.47 -6.62
N MET A 586 3.04 -14.63 -5.58
CA MET A 586 4.02 -14.63 -4.48
C MET A 586 4.08 -15.98 -3.74
N LEU A 587 2.92 -16.59 -3.46
CA LEU A 587 2.81 -17.93 -2.87
C LEU A 587 3.48 -18.99 -3.75
N ARG A 588 3.16 -19.02 -5.05
CA ARG A 588 3.73 -19.99 -6.00
C ARG A 588 5.24 -19.85 -6.14
N ALA A 589 5.74 -18.61 -6.16
CA ALA A 589 7.16 -18.31 -6.20
C ALA A 589 7.86 -18.51 -4.84
N ASN A 590 7.09 -18.75 -3.77
CA ASN A 590 7.54 -18.75 -2.39
C ASN A 590 8.36 -17.49 -2.04
N SER A 591 8.01 -16.34 -2.62
CA SER A 591 8.73 -15.07 -2.50
C SER A 591 7.82 -13.87 -2.75
N VAL A 592 8.02 -12.82 -1.98
CA VAL A 592 7.32 -11.53 -2.14
C VAL A 592 8.10 -10.52 -3.00
N GLU A 593 9.32 -10.86 -3.41
CA GLU A 593 10.14 -10.02 -4.29
C GLU A 593 9.68 -10.11 -5.74
N PRO A 594 9.32 -8.98 -6.40
CA PRO A 594 8.83 -8.94 -7.78
C PRO A 594 9.66 -9.77 -8.74
N ALA A 595 10.99 -9.60 -8.71
CA ALA A 595 11.90 -10.32 -9.59
C ALA A 595 11.77 -11.85 -9.52
N LYS A 596 11.31 -12.39 -8.38
CA LYS A 596 11.10 -13.83 -8.19
C LYS A 596 9.68 -14.27 -8.57
N TYR A 597 8.66 -13.47 -8.29
CA TYR A 597 7.27 -13.89 -8.50
C TYR A 597 6.64 -13.37 -9.81
N LEU A 598 7.26 -12.40 -10.48
CA LEU A 598 6.76 -11.77 -11.71
C LEU A 598 6.42 -12.80 -12.80
N GLY A 599 7.34 -13.72 -13.07
CA GLY A 599 7.12 -14.81 -14.03
C GLY A 599 6.01 -15.78 -13.64
N HIS A 600 5.62 -15.81 -12.35
CA HIS A 600 4.52 -16.63 -11.87
C HIS A 600 3.15 -15.95 -12.04
N ILE A 601 3.07 -14.63 -12.27
CA ILE A 601 1.80 -13.92 -12.45
C ILE A 601 1.05 -14.48 -13.67
N LYS A 602 1.73 -14.67 -14.80
CA LYS A 602 1.15 -15.31 -16.00
C LYS A 602 0.58 -16.70 -15.73
N ASN A 603 1.20 -17.41 -14.79
CA ASN A 603 0.88 -18.80 -14.43
C ASN A 603 -0.08 -18.90 -13.23
N VAL A 604 -0.61 -17.77 -12.76
CA VAL A 604 -1.73 -17.79 -11.82
C VAL A 604 -2.91 -18.45 -12.54
N ASN A 605 -3.47 -19.48 -11.91
CA ASN A 605 -4.65 -20.18 -12.36
C ASN A 605 -5.48 -20.53 -11.12
N PHE A 606 -6.48 -19.70 -10.83
CA PHE A 606 -7.49 -19.97 -9.81
C PHE A 606 -8.80 -19.27 -10.17
N ASN A 607 -9.87 -19.66 -9.47
CA ASN A 607 -11.18 -19.06 -9.65
C ASN A 607 -11.41 -17.94 -8.63
N GLY A 608 -11.43 -16.70 -9.11
CA GLY A 608 -11.76 -15.51 -8.32
C GLY A 608 -13.26 -15.21 -8.28
N LEU A 609 -13.59 -14.00 -7.83
CA LEU A 609 -14.95 -13.44 -7.84
C LEU A 609 -15.47 -13.23 -9.26
N THR A 610 -14.59 -12.87 -10.19
CA THR A 610 -14.91 -12.49 -11.57
C THR A 610 -14.78 -13.65 -12.55
N GLY A 611 -14.15 -14.76 -12.16
CA GLY A 611 -14.05 -15.97 -12.99
C GLY A 611 -12.68 -16.63 -12.86
N GLN A 612 -12.32 -17.46 -13.85
CA GLN A 612 -10.99 -18.05 -13.93
C GLN A 612 -9.96 -16.98 -14.30
N LEU A 613 -8.92 -16.86 -13.48
CA LEU A 613 -7.84 -15.88 -13.68
C LEU A 613 -6.63 -16.55 -14.30
N SER A 614 -6.27 -16.15 -15.51
CA SER A 614 -5.07 -16.58 -16.24
C SER A 614 -4.70 -15.57 -17.32
N PHE A 615 -3.41 -15.28 -17.49
CA PHE A 615 -2.94 -14.27 -18.46
C PHE A 615 -2.24 -14.91 -19.66
N ASP A 616 -2.30 -14.26 -20.81
CA ASP A 616 -1.53 -14.61 -21.99
C ASP A 616 -0.09 -14.06 -21.92
N GLU A 617 0.66 -14.23 -23.01
CA GLU A 617 2.05 -13.75 -23.07
C GLU A 617 2.19 -12.22 -23.06
N ASN A 618 1.14 -11.50 -23.44
CA ASN A 618 1.11 -10.03 -23.42
C ASN A 618 0.67 -9.48 -22.05
N GLY A 619 0.13 -10.33 -21.18
CA GLY A 619 -0.47 -9.93 -19.91
C GLY A 619 -1.96 -9.63 -20.01
N ASP A 620 -2.61 -9.99 -21.11
CA ASP A 620 -4.06 -9.94 -21.26
C ASP A 620 -4.72 -11.15 -20.58
N ILE A 621 -5.91 -10.97 -20.01
CA ILE A 621 -6.69 -12.10 -19.50
C ILE A 621 -7.09 -13.02 -20.68
N GLN A 622 -6.92 -14.35 -20.55
CA GLN A 622 -7.14 -15.28 -21.67
C GLN A 622 -8.61 -15.54 -22.01
N GLN A 623 -9.49 -15.56 -21.00
CA GLN A 623 -10.92 -15.80 -21.17
C GLN A 623 -11.72 -14.61 -20.63
N PRO A 624 -11.55 -13.42 -21.23
CA PRO A 624 -12.32 -12.25 -20.79
C PRO A 624 -13.81 -12.50 -21.05
N ALA A 625 -14.60 -12.48 -20.00
CA ALA A 625 -16.05 -12.36 -20.18
C ALA A 625 -16.38 -10.94 -20.68
N LEU A 626 -17.42 -10.82 -21.49
CA LEU A 626 -17.99 -9.55 -21.89
C LEU A 626 -19.47 -9.55 -21.52
N THR A 627 -19.95 -8.57 -20.78
CA THR A 627 -21.36 -8.53 -20.37
C THR A 627 -22.05 -7.35 -21.01
N LEU A 628 -23.12 -7.62 -21.74
CA LEU A 628 -23.99 -6.58 -22.26
C LEU A 628 -25.04 -6.22 -21.19
N TYR A 629 -25.14 -4.93 -20.91
CA TYR A 629 -26.17 -4.35 -20.04
C TYR A 629 -27.07 -3.40 -20.81
N THR A 630 -28.27 -3.23 -20.28
CA THR A 630 -29.18 -2.16 -20.65
C THR A 630 -29.74 -1.49 -19.39
N TYR A 631 -30.66 -0.53 -19.53
CA TYR A 631 -31.30 0.15 -18.42
C TYR A 631 -32.81 0.00 -18.52
N ARG A 632 -33.43 -0.44 -17.42
CA ARG A 632 -34.88 -0.61 -17.27
C ARG A 632 -35.34 -0.07 -15.93
N ASN A 633 -36.42 0.70 -15.92
CA ASN A 633 -37.02 1.30 -14.72
C ASN A 633 -35.99 2.09 -13.89
N GLY A 634 -35.12 2.85 -14.57
CA GLY A 634 -34.05 3.64 -13.94
C GLY A 634 -32.94 2.80 -13.30
N LYS A 635 -32.83 1.51 -13.62
CA LYS A 635 -31.82 0.60 -13.07
C LYS A 635 -31.05 -0.09 -14.18
N ARG A 636 -29.77 -0.36 -13.94
CA ARG A 636 -28.94 -1.21 -14.79
C ARG A 636 -29.45 -2.65 -14.73
N ASP A 637 -29.65 -3.26 -15.89
CA ASP A 637 -30.20 -4.59 -16.08
C ASP A 637 -29.30 -5.40 -17.01
N MET A 638 -29.00 -6.65 -16.64
CA MET A 638 -28.15 -7.51 -17.45
C MET A 638 -28.93 -8.00 -18.67
N HIS A 639 -28.39 -7.78 -19.87
CA HIS A 639 -29.02 -8.25 -21.10
C HIS A 639 -28.56 -9.67 -21.43
N HIS A 640 -27.24 -9.89 -21.60
CA HIS A 640 -26.63 -11.22 -21.71
C HIS A 640 -25.12 -11.17 -21.46
N VAL A 641 -24.50 -12.33 -21.22
CA VAL A 641 -23.04 -12.49 -21.17
C VAL A 641 -22.58 -13.13 -22.48
N ALA A 642 -21.60 -12.49 -23.13
CA ALA A 642 -20.88 -13.02 -24.28
C ALA A 642 -19.50 -13.54 -23.83
N ARG A 643 -19.02 -14.59 -24.51
CA ARG A 643 -17.69 -15.17 -24.34
C ARG A 643 -17.01 -15.28 -25.68
#